data_AF-A0A938LNH5-F1
#
_entry.id   AF-A0A938LNH5-F1
#
_cell.length_a   1.000
_cell.length_b   1.000
_cell.length_c   1.000
_cell.angle_alpha   90.00
_cell.angle_beta   90.00
_cell.angle_gamma   90.00
#
_symmetry.space_group_name_H-M   'P 1'
#
loop_
_entity.id
_entity.type
_entity.pdbx_description
1 polymer ?
#
loop_
_entity_poly.entity_id
_entity_poly.type
_entity_poly.pdbx_seq_one_letter_code
_entity_poly.pdbx_strand_id
1 'polypeptide(L)'
;MLARTVVALSFVLMLGVSVGVGQAGPLVGYWSFDDIQGTRVPDLSGSGNDGTLHGAPVIIDGRFGKALQLPQPAGRSDYVDVGNAESLNITQKLTLACWVKTTDAGDPTGGEMGGQNHYISKHNCYQVKHRTNLLIFAIWSGGAPYATRISISRSFNDDWHHVVGTFDGRVLKTYVDGRMAGETARVGTIDRINLNVNIGKNPNQNDQNFRGGIDEVQIYNRDLSAAQVLEVLAGGVVSFARAENPDPADGAAGVALPMLKWTPGEGAVLHEVYFGSDPTLAQADFRGSQAITVYYHAPGVTPGETYYWRIDEVTANGTRTPGKVWSFTAASLKAYGPKPRDGIKWLDPAGAKLTWEFGQGAIQHDVYFGTDKAAVAAGAAQVFKGKQPANSFDPGPLQSDTAYYWRIDEHTATGELHQGNVWTFSTRGGPDDGVKAEYFANPDLAGRPAVVRNEAKIDFTWPNGTVEGVNSPAAGIPVLNFSARWSAELHVAFSGEYRFIINIRDSGKLWLDDKLLIERWPNSGQYPEYSAPGVQLTAGNVYSLVMEWNKFNAAYAKEARLEWIDPFGVRSVVGPGYLQLPLKANRPRPTMGQKDVTPTPILRWTAGDKAARHDVYFGADAQAIAEAGTTAKVYQGRQALAATTFDPGPLEWGQTYYWRVDEVNDASPDSPWKGQVWSFTTADFLVLDDFESYNDDLDAKTTIFDTWIDGFTNGLSGSVVGNITAPFAEQRTVHSGMQSMPLDYDNAKSPFFSETERTWTTPQDWTVKGVDTLTLYVYGQTANAADKLYVAVEDATGRRATVVHLDPAVLTTTRWTEWKIPLSSLTGVNAARVKKMYLGVGSRTSPVPGGAGRIFVDDIRVTKP
;
A
#
# COMPACT_ATOMS: atom_id res chain seq x y z
N MET A 1 -37.00 67.67 -33.98
CA MET A 1 -38.27 67.00 -34.37
C MET A 1 -37.94 65.88 -35.33
N LEU A 2 -38.74 64.80 -35.30
CA LEU A 2 -38.62 63.52 -36.03
C LEU A 2 -37.69 62.51 -35.37
N ALA A 3 -37.96 61.20 -35.33
CA ALA A 3 -39.16 60.39 -35.17
C ALA A 3 -38.59 58.96 -35.00
N ARG A 4 -39.04 58.23 -33.97
CA ARG A 4 -38.59 56.86 -33.67
C ARG A 4 -39.07 55.90 -34.75
N THR A 5 -38.18 55.03 -35.23
CA THR A 5 -38.54 53.79 -35.93
C THR A 5 -37.91 52.63 -35.18
N VAL A 6 -38.76 51.81 -34.57
CA VAL A 6 -38.45 50.51 -33.97
C VAL A 6 -38.34 49.50 -35.10
N VAL A 7 -37.22 48.77 -35.18
CA VAL A 7 -37.11 47.56 -35.99
C VAL A 7 -37.04 46.38 -35.02
N ALA A 8 -38.12 45.61 -35.01
CA ALA A 8 -38.22 44.34 -34.30
C ALA A 8 -37.34 43.30 -35.02
N LEU A 9 -36.38 42.72 -34.29
CA LEU A 9 -35.70 41.50 -34.73
C LEU A 9 -36.50 40.30 -34.23
N SER A 10 -37.12 39.59 -35.18
CA SER A 10 -37.94 38.41 -34.98
C SER A 10 -37.13 37.26 -34.36
N PHE A 11 -37.54 36.80 -33.18
CA PHE A 11 -37.16 35.49 -32.65
C PHE A 11 -37.87 34.42 -33.51
N VAL A 12 -37.12 33.76 -34.39
CA VAL A 12 -37.57 32.51 -35.02
C VAL A 12 -37.36 31.40 -33.99
N LEU A 13 -38.42 31.04 -33.28
CA LEU A 13 -38.48 29.81 -32.51
C LEU A 13 -38.54 28.63 -33.50
N MET A 14 -37.38 28.11 -33.91
CA MET A 14 -37.32 26.78 -34.50
C MET A 14 -37.65 25.78 -33.38
N LEU A 15 -38.91 25.36 -33.31
CA LEU A 15 -39.30 24.09 -32.71
C LEU A 15 -38.70 22.97 -33.57
N GLY A 16 -37.40 22.75 -33.43
CA GLY A 16 -36.80 21.48 -33.74
C GLY A 16 -37.31 20.50 -32.69
N VAL A 17 -38.28 19.66 -33.07
CA VAL A 17 -38.52 18.40 -32.37
C VAL A 17 -37.23 17.59 -32.53
N SER A 18 -36.29 17.77 -31.61
CA SER A 18 -35.22 16.79 -31.44
C SER A 18 -35.92 15.56 -30.87
N VAL A 19 -36.15 14.57 -31.73
CA VAL A 19 -36.31 13.20 -31.26
C VAL A 19 -34.98 12.91 -30.55
N GLY A 20 -34.97 13.03 -29.23
CA GLY A 20 -33.80 12.71 -28.43
C GLY A 20 -33.57 11.22 -28.53
N VAL A 21 -32.81 10.78 -29.53
CA VAL A 21 -32.02 9.57 -29.36
C VAL A 21 -30.90 10.02 -28.43
N GLY A 22 -31.16 9.92 -27.12
CA GLY A 22 -30.15 10.19 -26.11
C GLY A 22 -28.95 9.31 -26.42
N GLN A 23 -27.82 9.92 -26.78
CA GLN A 23 -26.57 9.18 -26.83
C GLN A 23 -26.34 8.63 -25.43
N ALA A 24 -26.17 7.32 -25.30
CA ALA A 24 -25.93 6.69 -24.00
C ALA A 24 -24.72 7.35 -23.32
N GLY A 25 -24.90 7.71 -22.04
CA GLY A 25 -23.86 8.29 -21.21
C GLY A 25 -22.69 7.30 -20.97
N PRO A 26 -21.60 7.74 -20.34
CA PRO A 26 -20.47 6.88 -20.02
C PRO A 26 -20.81 5.68 -19.14
N LEU A 27 -21.76 5.83 -18.21
CA LEU A 27 -22.41 4.71 -17.54
C LEU A 27 -23.47 4.14 -18.48
N VAL A 28 -23.21 2.95 -19.04
CA VAL A 28 -24.09 2.33 -20.03
C VAL A 28 -25.10 1.36 -19.42
N GLY A 29 -24.91 0.97 -18.17
CA GLY A 29 -25.84 0.10 -17.45
C GLY A 29 -25.54 0.05 -15.96
N TYR A 30 -26.58 0.15 -15.13
CA TYR A 30 -26.49 -0.03 -13.68
C TYR A 30 -27.71 -0.78 -13.16
N TRP A 31 -27.48 -1.94 -12.55
CA TRP A 31 -28.53 -2.77 -11.94
C TRP A 31 -28.19 -3.03 -10.46
N SER A 32 -28.92 -2.38 -9.55
CA SER A 32 -28.77 -2.58 -8.10
C SER A 32 -29.56 -3.77 -7.56
N PHE A 33 -30.56 -4.25 -8.30
CA PHE A 33 -31.50 -5.33 -7.89
C PHE A 33 -32.47 -5.00 -6.74
N ASP A 34 -32.56 -3.74 -6.31
CA ASP A 34 -33.48 -3.31 -5.25
C ASP A 34 -34.96 -3.27 -5.64
N ASP A 35 -35.26 -2.98 -6.91
CA ASP A 35 -36.62 -2.74 -7.42
C ASP A 35 -36.95 -3.63 -8.62
N ILE A 36 -36.82 -4.96 -8.44
CA ILE A 36 -37.19 -5.93 -9.49
C ILE A 36 -38.73 -6.01 -9.58
N GLN A 37 -39.26 -5.81 -10.79
CA GLN A 37 -40.69 -5.79 -11.06
C GLN A 37 -41.08 -6.95 -11.99
N GLY A 38 -41.60 -8.04 -11.41
CA GLY A 38 -41.85 -9.27 -12.16
C GLY A 38 -40.54 -9.85 -12.69
N THR A 39 -40.39 -9.95 -14.01
CA THR A 39 -39.12 -10.34 -14.65
C THR A 39 -38.29 -9.13 -15.11
N ARG A 40 -38.73 -7.89 -14.92
CA ARG A 40 -37.97 -6.70 -15.31
C ARG A 40 -37.00 -6.29 -14.20
N VAL A 41 -35.73 -6.13 -14.55
CA VAL A 41 -34.67 -5.58 -13.70
C VAL A 41 -34.33 -4.17 -14.23
N PRO A 42 -34.70 -3.09 -13.53
CA PRO A 42 -34.51 -1.73 -14.05
C PRO A 42 -33.04 -1.37 -14.27
N ASP A 43 -32.74 -0.69 -15.39
CA ASP A 43 -31.46 -0.01 -15.60
C ASP A 43 -31.50 1.42 -15.05
N LEU A 44 -30.71 1.68 -14.01
CA LEU A 44 -30.62 2.95 -13.31
C LEU A 44 -29.64 3.94 -13.97
N SER A 45 -28.94 3.55 -15.05
CA SER A 45 -28.00 4.44 -15.74
C SER A 45 -28.67 5.51 -16.61
N GLY A 46 -29.95 5.34 -16.94
CA GLY A 46 -30.65 6.16 -17.93
C GLY A 46 -30.39 5.76 -19.39
N SER A 47 -29.58 4.72 -19.65
CA SER A 47 -29.31 4.21 -21.00
C SER A 47 -30.40 3.28 -21.55
N GLY A 48 -31.41 2.94 -20.74
CA GLY A 48 -32.56 2.15 -21.15
C GLY A 48 -32.27 0.66 -21.37
N ASN A 49 -31.19 0.13 -20.80
CA ASN A 49 -30.79 -1.27 -20.92
C ASN A 49 -31.41 -2.14 -19.83
N ASP A 50 -32.73 -2.03 -19.64
CA ASP A 50 -33.44 -2.85 -18.65
C ASP A 50 -33.14 -4.34 -18.83
N GLY A 51 -32.82 -5.00 -17.73
CA GLY A 51 -32.60 -6.44 -17.70
C GLY A 51 -33.91 -7.23 -17.68
N THR A 52 -33.86 -8.43 -18.25
CA THR A 52 -34.91 -9.45 -18.12
C THR A 52 -34.37 -10.61 -17.30
N LEU A 53 -35.03 -10.91 -16.19
CA LEU A 53 -34.73 -12.03 -15.30
C LEU A 53 -35.15 -13.34 -15.96
N HIS A 54 -34.20 -14.26 -16.08
CA HIS A 54 -34.44 -15.63 -16.52
C HIS A 54 -34.28 -16.60 -15.34
N GLY A 55 -35.13 -17.62 -15.33
CA GLY A 55 -35.25 -18.51 -14.18
C GLY A 55 -36.01 -17.84 -13.03
N ALA A 56 -35.66 -18.15 -11.78
CA ALA A 56 -36.24 -17.47 -10.60
C ALA A 56 -35.22 -17.41 -9.44
N PRO A 57 -34.13 -16.64 -9.59
CA PRO A 57 -33.13 -16.49 -8.56
C PRO A 57 -33.72 -15.98 -7.24
N VAL A 58 -33.05 -16.27 -6.14
CA VAL A 58 -33.51 -15.86 -4.81
C VAL A 58 -33.03 -14.44 -4.54
N ILE A 59 -33.93 -13.56 -4.11
CA ILE A 59 -33.56 -12.21 -3.65
C ILE A 59 -33.06 -12.32 -2.21
N ILE A 60 -31.84 -11.86 -1.96
CA ILE A 60 -31.18 -11.86 -0.65
C ILE A 60 -30.80 -10.44 -0.24
N ASP A 61 -30.35 -10.27 1.00
CA ASP A 61 -29.71 -9.01 1.40
C ASP A 61 -28.34 -8.90 0.71
N GLY A 62 -28.15 -7.79 0.01
CA GLY A 62 -26.95 -7.48 -0.77
C GLY A 62 -25.83 -6.89 0.08
N ARG A 63 -24.77 -6.47 -0.61
CA ARG A 63 -23.79 -5.55 0.00
C ARG A 63 -24.45 -4.19 0.24
N PHE A 64 -25.29 -3.77 -0.70
CA PHE A 64 -26.17 -2.61 -0.64
C PHE A 64 -27.58 -3.09 -0.96
N GLY A 65 -28.55 -2.76 -0.11
CA GLY A 65 -29.95 -3.13 -0.37
C GLY A 65 -30.17 -4.63 -0.63
N LYS A 66 -30.68 -4.97 -1.82
CA LYS A 66 -31.01 -6.34 -2.25
C LYS A 66 -30.09 -6.82 -3.35
N ALA A 67 -29.79 -8.12 -3.34
CA ALA A 67 -28.98 -8.78 -4.34
C ALA A 67 -29.66 -10.03 -4.90
N LEU A 68 -29.13 -10.52 -6.03
CA LEU A 68 -29.56 -11.80 -6.62
C LEU A 68 -28.63 -12.94 -6.19
N GLN A 69 -29.21 -13.96 -5.55
CA GLN A 69 -28.57 -15.25 -5.33
C GLN A 69 -28.86 -16.18 -6.49
N LEU A 70 -27.82 -16.49 -7.27
CA LEU A 70 -27.84 -17.46 -8.37
C LEU A 70 -27.45 -18.87 -7.83
N PRO A 71 -27.98 -19.97 -8.41
CA PRO A 71 -28.25 -21.21 -7.68
C PRO A 71 -27.02 -22.12 -7.46
N GLN A 72 -27.15 -22.98 -6.44
CA GLN A 72 -26.30 -24.14 -6.14
C GLN A 72 -27.24 -25.33 -5.78
N PRO A 73 -27.37 -26.45 -6.54
CA PRO A 73 -26.50 -27.00 -7.58
C PRO A 73 -27.18 -27.16 -8.97
N ALA A 74 -26.51 -27.88 -9.88
CA ALA A 74 -26.72 -27.91 -11.33
C ALA A 74 -28.14 -28.26 -11.82
N GLY A 75 -28.53 -27.66 -12.95
CA GLY A 75 -29.79 -27.91 -13.68
C GLY A 75 -30.64 -26.68 -13.95
N ARG A 76 -30.27 -25.53 -13.37
CA ARG A 76 -30.97 -24.25 -13.50
C ARG A 76 -30.02 -23.16 -14.03
N SER A 77 -30.50 -22.35 -14.97
CA SER A 77 -29.80 -21.16 -15.47
C SER A 77 -30.57 -19.92 -15.02
N ASP A 78 -30.26 -19.40 -13.84
CA ASP A 78 -30.76 -18.09 -13.43
C ASP A 78 -29.73 -17.03 -13.82
N TYR A 79 -30.19 -15.97 -14.47
CA TYR A 79 -29.35 -14.88 -14.94
C TYR A 79 -30.21 -13.69 -15.31
N VAL A 80 -29.58 -12.55 -15.55
CA VAL A 80 -30.25 -11.38 -16.14
C VAL A 80 -29.74 -11.20 -17.56
N ASP A 81 -30.65 -11.14 -18.52
CA ASP A 81 -30.36 -10.76 -19.90
C ASP A 81 -30.61 -9.26 -20.08
N VAL A 82 -29.55 -8.49 -20.36
CA VAL A 82 -29.65 -7.03 -20.56
C VAL A 82 -29.60 -6.63 -22.04
N GLY A 83 -29.73 -7.62 -22.93
CA GLY A 83 -29.86 -7.41 -24.37
C GLY A 83 -28.56 -7.06 -25.10
N ASN A 84 -28.73 -6.55 -26.32
CA ASN A 84 -27.64 -6.23 -27.25
C ASN A 84 -27.79 -4.81 -27.85
N ALA A 85 -28.18 -3.85 -27.02
CA ALA A 85 -28.28 -2.45 -27.43
C ALA A 85 -26.94 -1.90 -27.93
N GLU A 86 -26.98 -0.84 -28.74
CA GLU A 86 -25.78 -0.21 -29.30
C GLU A 86 -24.81 0.28 -28.22
N SER A 87 -25.35 0.79 -27.11
CA SER A 87 -24.60 1.21 -25.91
C SER A 87 -23.75 0.10 -25.29
N LEU A 88 -24.16 -1.16 -25.46
CA LEU A 88 -23.47 -2.34 -24.93
C LEU A 88 -22.44 -2.91 -25.91
N ASN A 89 -22.38 -2.41 -27.15
CA ASN A 89 -21.42 -2.83 -28.18
C ASN A 89 -20.13 -1.98 -28.13
N ILE A 90 -19.52 -1.96 -26.94
CA ILE A 90 -18.35 -1.16 -26.60
C ILE A 90 -17.10 -1.69 -27.31
N THR A 91 -16.40 -0.84 -28.06
CA THR A 91 -15.20 -1.22 -28.85
C THR A 91 -13.91 -0.52 -28.43
N GLN A 92 -13.99 0.50 -27.57
CA GLN A 92 -12.83 1.34 -27.20
C GLN A 92 -12.39 1.06 -25.76
N LYS A 93 -12.99 1.79 -24.81
CA LYS A 93 -12.67 1.73 -23.39
C LYS A 93 -13.81 1.07 -22.63
N LEU A 94 -13.51 0.34 -21.56
CA LEU A 94 -14.49 -0.47 -20.85
C LEU A 94 -14.20 -0.50 -19.35
N THR A 95 -15.24 -0.41 -18.53
CA THR A 95 -15.19 -0.88 -17.14
C THR A 95 -16.36 -1.81 -16.85
N LEU A 96 -16.08 -2.94 -16.22
CA LEU A 96 -17.06 -3.88 -15.66
C LEU A 96 -16.88 -3.89 -14.15
N ALA A 97 -17.91 -3.58 -13.38
CA ALA A 97 -17.88 -3.58 -11.91
C ALA A 97 -19.08 -4.34 -11.35
N CYS A 98 -18.85 -5.09 -10.28
CA CYS A 98 -19.90 -5.78 -9.53
C CYS A 98 -19.42 -6.18 -8.14
N TRP A 99 -20.36 -6.33 -7.21
CA TRP A 99 -20.15 -7.03 -5.96
C TRP A 99 -20.53 -8.50 -6.13
N VAL A 100 -19.68 -9.40 -5.64
CA VAL A 100 -19.90 -10.85 -5.72
C VAL A 100 -19.64 -11.51 -4.37
N LYS A 101 -20.45 -12.53 -4.06
CA LYS A 101 -20.25 -13.43 -2.92
C LYS A 101 -20.37 -14.86 -3.42
N THR A 102 -19.25 -15.58 -3.45
CA THR A 102 -19.17 -16.93 -4.04
C THR A 102 -18.81 -17.98 -2.98
N THR A 103 -18.88 -19.26 -3.33
CA THR A 103 -18.51 -20.37 -2.43
C THR A 103 -17.56 -21.37 -3.09
N ASP A 104 -17.15 -21.15 -4.34
CA ASP A 104 -16.36 -22.07 -5.15
C ASP A 104 -15.03 -21.46 -5.63
N ALA A 105 -14.61 -20.33 -5.08
CA ALA A 105 -13.28 -19.77 -5.30
C ALA A 105 -12.19 -20.61 -4.59
N GLY A 106 -11.03 -20.70 -5.24
CA GLY A 106 -9.83 -21.31 -4.67
C GLY A 106 -9.85 -22.83 -4.56
N ASP A 107 -10.81 -23.55 -5.14
CA ASP A 107 -10.86 -25.02 -5.10
C ASP A 107 -9.97 -25.67 -6.18
N PRO A 108 -8.86 -26.37 -5.83
CA PRO A 108 -7.91 -26.90 -6.80
C PRO A 108 -8.28 -28.28 -7.35
N THR A 109 -9.26 -28.99 -6.76
CA THR A 109 -9.55 -30.40 -7.11
C THR A 109 -10.34 -30.62 -8.39
N GLY A 110 -10.84 -29.56 -9.05
CA GLY A 110 -11.30 -29.63 -10.46
C GLY A 110 -12.30 -30.74 -10.80
N GLY A 111 -13.06 -31.29 -9.85
CA GLY A 111 -14.06 -32.32 -10.11
C GLY A 111 -15.42 -31.69 -10.30
N GLU A 112 -15.93 -31.63 -11.54
CA GLU A 112 -17.29 -31.19 -11.98
C GLU A 112 -17.87 -29.86 -11.41
N MET A 113 -17.16 -29.21 -10.49
CA MET A 113 -17.51 -27.99 -9.75
C MET A 113 -16.50 -26.85 -10.02
N GLY A 114 -15.44 -27.10 -10.80
CA GLY A 114 -14.46 -26.09 -11.27
C GLY A 114 -14.87 -25.35 -12.56
N GLY A 115 -16.14 -24.95 -12.66
CA GLY A 115 -16.73 -24.29 -13.82
C GLY A 115 -16.26 -22.84 -14.02
N GLN A 116 -16.63 -22.24 -15.17
CA GLN A 116 -16.39 -20.82 -15.43
C GLN A 116 -17.56 -19.98 -14.93
N ASN A 117 -17.35 -19.23 -13.86
CA ASN A 117 -18.36 -18.47 -13.15
C ASN A 117 -18.43 -17.02 -13.66
N HIS A 118 -19.26 -16.76 -14.66
CA HIS A 118 -19.33 -15.44 -15.32
C HIS A 118 -20.22 -14.47 -14.56
N TYR A 119 -19.64 -13.38 -14.06
CA TYR A 119 -20.39 -12.33 -13.38
C TYR A 119 -21.07 -11.41 -14.40
N ILE A 120 -20.31 -10.91 -15.37
CA ILE A 120 -20.79 -10.10 -16.49
C ILE A 120 -20.11 -10.65 -17.75
N SER A 121 -20.89 -10.98 -18.79
CA SER A 121 -20.34 -11.57 -20.01
C SER A 121 -21.08 -11.16 -21.27
N LYS A 122 -20.30 -10.75 -22.27
CA LYS A 122 -20.69 -10.71 -23.68
C LYS A 122 -19.86 -11.74 -24.46
N HIS A 123 -19.71 -12.95 -23.93
CA HIS A 123 -18.93 -14.03 -24.54
C HIS A 123 -17.51 -13.58 -24.95
N ASN A 124 -17.10 -13.85 -26.20
CA ASN A 124 -15.79 -13.51 -26.77
C ASN A 124 -15.70 -12.03 -27.20
N CYS A 125 -16.20 -11.12 -26.36
CA CYS A 125 -16.09 -9.68 -26.54
C CYS A 125 -15.49 -9.06 -25.27
N TYR A 126 -16.23 -9.11 -24.16
CA TYR A 126 -15.72 -8.76 -22.83
C TYR A 126 -16.39 -9.59 -21.75
N GLN A 127 -15.67 -9.83 -20.64
CA GLN A 127 -16.19 -10.56 -19.50
C GLN A 127 -15.39 -10.28 -18.21
N VAL A 128 -16.06 -10.43 -17.07
CA VAL A 128 -15.41 -10.62 -15.75
C VAL A 128 -16.00 -11.86 -15.08
N LYS A 129 -15.12 -12.70 -14.54
CA LYS A 129 -15.47 -14.03 -14.03
C LYS A 129 -14.42 -14.56 -13.09
N HIS A 130 -14.72 -15.64 -12.37
CA HIS A 130 -13.69 -16.51 -11.83
C HIS A 130 -13.76 -17.93 -12.38
N ARG A 131 -12.65 -18.65 -12.24
CA ARG A 131 -12.51 -20.07 -12.51
C ARG A 131 -11.57 -20.63 -11.47
N THR A 132 -12.06 -21.55 -10.64
CA THR A 132 -11.30 -22.14 -9.53
C THR A 132 -10.56 -21.07 -8.72
N ASN A 133 -9.23 -20.99 -8.83
CA ASN A 133 -8.37 -20.07 -8.10
C ASN A 133 -7.97 -18.81 -8.89
N LEU A 134 -8.63 -18.52 -10.01
CA LEU A 134 -8.33 -17.36 -10.86
C LEU A 134 -9.56 -16.47 -11.07
N LEU A 135 -9.45 -15.22 -10.63
CA LEU A 135 -10.30 -14.13 -11.09
C LEU A 135 -9.75 -13.58 -12.42
N ILE A 136 -10.62 -13.39 -13.40
CA ILE A 136 -10.27 -13.07 -14.79
C ILE A 136 -11.16 -11.93 -15.27
N PHE A 137 -10.55 -10.81 -15.66
CA PHE A 137 -11.16 -9.82 -16.54
C PHE A 137 -10.54 -9.96 -17.92
N ALA A 138 -11.37 -10.05 -18.95
CA ALA A 138 -10.89 -10.29 -20.31
C ALA A 138 -11.67 -9.47 -21.36
N ILE A 139 -10.94 -9.07 -22.40
CA ILE A 139 -11.49 -8.56 -23.66
C ILE A 139 -10.98 -9.40 -24.83
N TRP A 140 -11.67 -9.37 -25.96
CA TRP A 140 -11.18 -9.90 -27.23
C TRP A 140 -10.76 -8.77 -28.15
N SER A 141 -9.66 -8.96 -28.87
CA SER A 141 -9.13 -7.99 -29.81
C SER A 141 -8.44 -8.70 -30.96
N GLY A 142 -8.94 -8.53 -32.17
CA GLY A 142 -8.43 -9.23 -33.36
C GLY A 142 -8.64 -10.74 -33.31
N GLY A 143 -9.73 -11.20 -32.69
CA GLY A 143 -10.10 -12.61 -32.57
C GLY A 143 -9.43 -13.38 -31.44
N ALA A 144 -8.56 -12.74 -30.64
CA ALA A 144 -7.84 -13.38 -29.53
C ALA A 144 -8.21 -12.76 -28.16
N PRO A 145 -8.29 -13.57 -27.09
CA PRO A 145 -8.53 -13.07 -25.74
C PRO A 145 -7.28 -12.44 -25.12
N TYR A 146 -7.45 -11.31 -24.45
CA TYR A 146 -6.48 -10.68 -23.57
C TYR A 146 -7.09 -10.52 -22.19
N ALA A 147 -6.34 -10.84 -21.15
CA ALA A 147 -6.89 -10.91 -19.81
C ALA A 147 -5.85 -10.56 -18.74
N THR A 148 -6.34 -10.05 -17.63
CA THR A 148 -5.68 -10.14 -16.33
C THR A 148 -6.07 -11.45 -15.66
N ARG A 149 -5.19 -11.99 -14.81
CA ARG A 149 -5.42 -13.25 -14.09
C ARG A 149 -4.95 -13.07 -12.66
N ILE A 150 -5.88 -12.99 -11.73
CA ILE A 150 -5.60 -12.71 -10.32
C ILE A 150 -5.84 -13.99 -9.52
N SER A 151 -4.87 -14.40 -8.73
CA SER A 151 -5.04 -15.55 -7.84
C SER A 151 -6.01 -15.20 -6.72
N ILE A 152 -7.07 -16.00 -6.57
CA ILE A 152 -8.02 -15.96 -5.46
C ILE A 152 -7.98 -17.29 -4.72
N SER A 153 -8.14 -17.25 -3.41
CA SER A 153 -8.11 -18.43 -2.54
C SER A 153 -9.51 -18.75 -2.00
N ARG A 154 -9.65 -19.81 -1.20
CA ARG A 154 -10.91 -20.10 -0.51
C ARG A 154 -11.34 -18.98 0.44
N SER A 155 -10.43 -18.10 0.85
CA SER A 155 -10.74 -16.89 1.62
C SER A 155 -11.57 -15.86 0.84
N PHE A 156 -11.77 -16.05 -0.47
CA PHE A 156 -12.64 -15.22 -1.30
C PHE A 156 -14.10 -15.68 -1.25
N ASN A 157 -14.37 -16.81 -0.57
CA ASN A 157 -15.70 -17.35 -0.42
C ASN A 157 -16.43 -16.73 0.77
N ASP A 158 -17.76 -16.79 0.73
CA ASP A 158 -18.68 -16.45 1.81
C ASP A 158 -18.69 -14.98 2.26
N ASP A 159 -17.85 -14.14 1.69
CA ASP A 159 -17.83 -12.69 1.87
C ASP A 159 -18.14 -11.95 0.56
N TRP A 160 -18.65 -10.72 0.69
CA TRP A 160 -18.85 -9.82 -0.43
C TRP A 160 -17.52 -9.19 -0.84
N HIS A 161 -17.16 -9.35 -2.12
CA HIS A 161 -15.99 -8.72 -2.72
C HIS A 161 -16.39 -7.84 -3.90
N HIS A 162 -15.78 -6.66 -3.98
CA HIS A 162 -15.96 -5.76 -5.11
C HIS A 162 -14.93 -6.09 -6.19
N VAL A 163 -15.41 -6.47 -7.37
CA VAL A 163 -14.57 -6.89 -8.49
C VAL A 163 -14.75 -5.91 -9.65
N VAL A 164 -13.64 -5.31 -10.09
CA VAL A 164 -13.63 -4.36 -11.21
C VAL A 164 -12.58 -4.71 -12.24
N GLY A 165 -12.96 -4.70 -13.51
CA GLY A 165 -12.05 -4.79 -14.66
C GLY A 165 -12.13 -3.52 -15.52
N THR A 166 -10.99 -2.88 -15.79
CA THR A 166 -10.91 -1.65 -16.60
C THR A 166 -10.00 -1.85 -17.81
N PHE A 167 -10.37 -1.29 -18.97
CA PHE A 167 -9.55 -1.26 -20.18
C PHE A 167 -9.54 0.14 -20.80
N ASP A 168 -8.36 0.73 -20.97
CA ASP A 168 -8.18 2.11 -21.48
C ASP A 168 -7.83 2.19 -22.98
N GLY A 169 -7.88 1.06 -23.70
CA GLY A 169 -7.40 0.92 -25.08
C GLY A 169 -5.93 0.50 -25.20
N ARG A 170 -5.19 0.48 -24.08
CA ARG A 170 -3.76 0.16 -24.00
C ARG A 170 -3.40 -0.84 -22.90
N VAL A 171 -4.16 -0.92 -21.81
CA VAL A 171 -3.87 -1.74 -20.64
C VAL A 171 -5.19 -2.22 -20.03
N LEU A 172 -5.26 -3.51 -19.71
CA LEU A 172 -6.30 -4.09 -18.87
C LEU A 172 -5.84 -4.03 -17.42
N LYS A 173 -6.71 -3.66 -16.48
CA LYS A 173 -6.44 -3.70 -15.03
C LYS A 173 -7.59 -4.39 -14.31
N THR A 174 -7.27 -5.09 -13.23
CA THR A 174 -8.27 -5.65 -12.32
C THR A 174 -8.05 -5.12 -10.92
N TYR A 175 -9.15 -4.76 -10.26
CA TYR A 175 -9.20 -4.32 -8.88
C TYR A 175 -10.06 -5.29 -8.08
N VAL A 176 -9.63 -5.58 -6.85
CA VAL A 176 -10.39 -6.34 -5.85
C VAL A 176 -10.47 -5.48 -4.60
N ASP A 177 -11.68 -5.23 -4.11
CA ASP A 177 -11.96 -4.40 -2.93
C ASP A 177 -11.27 -3.02 -2.98
N GLY A 178 -11.28 -2.42 -4.18
CA GLY A 178 -10.71 -1.10 -4.44
C GLY A 178 -9.20 -1.07 -4.68
N ARG A 179 -8.50 -2.20 -4.50
CA ARG A 179 -7.03 -2.29 -4.68
C ARG A 179 -6.69 -2.90 -6.04
N MET A 180 -5.73 -2.32 -6.77
CA MET A 180 -5.26 -2.87 -8.04
C MET A 180 -4.57 -4.21 -7.78
N ALA A 181 -5.11 -5.28 -8.36
CA ALA A 181 -4.64 -6.65 -8.16
C ALA A 181 -3.73 -7.14 -9.30
N GLY A 182 -3.85 -6.57 -10.50
CA GLY A 182 -2.96 -6.86 -11.61
C GLY A 182 -3.33 -6.16 -12.91
N GLU A 183 -2.41 -6.17 -13.87
CA GLU A 183 -2.56 -5.52 -15.17
C GLU A 183 -1.91 -6.29 -16.31
N THR A 184 -2.41 -6.06 -17.53
CA THR A 184 -1.89 -6.65 -18.77
C THR A 184 -1.86 -5.58 -19.86
N ALA A 185 -0.67 -5.24 -20.37
CA ALA A 185 -0.55 -4.31 -21.48
C ALA A 185 -1.08 -4.91 -22.78
N ARG A 186 -2.02 -4.20 -23.42
CA ARG A 186 -2.59 -4.53 -24.72
C ARG A 186 -3.12 -3.27 -25.42
N VAL A 187 -2.45 -2.84 -26.48
CA VAL A 187 -2.98 -1.82 -27.39
C VAL A 187 -3.96 -2.46 -28.36
N GLY A 188 -5.15 -1.89 -28.50
CA GLY A 188 -6.13 -2.34 -29.48
C GLY A 188 -7.57 -1.94 -29.14
N THR A 189 -8.50 -2.38 -29.97
CA THR A 189 -9.94 -2.22 -29.79
C THR A 189 -10.57 -3.54 -29.34
N ILE A 190 -11.69 -3.44 -28.65
CA ILE A 190 -12.52 -4.59 -28.27
C ILE A 190 -13.32 -5.05 -29.50
N ASP A 191 -13.31 -6.35 -29.76
CA ASP A 191 -14.05 -6.96 -30.86
C ASP A 191 -15.55 -6.80 -30.66
N ARG A 192 -16.28 -6.58 -31.75
CA ARG A 192 -17.73 -6.45 -31.73
C ARG A 192 -18.39 -7.78 -32.10
N ILE A 193 -19.39 -8.21 -31.33
CA ILE A 193 -20.16 -9.42 -31.61
C ILE A 193 -21.67 -9.18 -31.44
N ASN A 194 -22.49 -9.99 -32.13
CA ASN A 194 -23.95 -9.89 -32.09
C ASN A 194 -24.56 -10.88 -31.08
N LEU A 195 -24.20 -10.76 -29.80
CA LEU A 195 -24.75 -11.54 -28.69
C LEU A 195 -25.19 -10.62 -27.56
N ASN A 196 -26.17 -11.05 -26.77
CA ASN A 196 -26.61 -10.29 -25.59
C ASN A 196 -25.52 -10.25 -24.51
N VAL A 197 -25.58 -9.23 -23.66
CA VAL A 197 -24.83 -9.20 -22.41
C VAL A 197 -25.67 -9.91 -21.36
N ASN A 198 -25.05 -10.80 -20.59
CA ASN A 198 -25.69 -11.46 -19.47
C ASN A 198 -24.96 -11.19 -18.16
N ILE A 199 -25.73 -11.04 -17.10
CA ILE A 199 -25.27 -10.99 -15.71
C ILE A 199 -25.52 -12.36 -15.09
N GLY A 200 -24.46 -12.98 -14.56
CA GLY A 200 -24.53 -14.29 -13.92
C GLY A 200 -24.37 -15.49 -14.85
N LYS A 201 -24.12 -15.28 -16.15
CA LYS A 201 -23.98 -16.34 -17.15
C LYS A 201 -23.18 -15.91 -18.37
N ASN A 202 -22.53 -16.86 -19.05
CA ASN A 202 -22.06 -16.68 -20.42
C ASN A 202 -23.22 -16.85 -21.43
N PRO A 203 -23.49 -15.86 -22.30
CA PRO A 203 -24.69 -15.87 -23.16
C PRO A 203 -24.72 -16.96 -24.23
N ASN A 204 -23.61 -17.66 -24.47
CA ASN A 204 -23.50 -18.69 -25.51
C ASN A 204 -22.99 -20.03 -24.97
N GLN A 205 -23.11 -20.28 -23.66
CA GLN A 205 -22.69 -21.52 -23.00
C GLN A 205 -23.71 -21.91 -21.93
N ASN A 206 -24.00 -23.20 -21.79
CA ASN A 206 -25.07 -23.68 -20.89
C ASN A 206 -24.57 -24.04 -19.48
N ASP A 207 -23.26 -24.23 -19.32
CA ASP A 207 -22.58 -24.70 -18.11
C ASP A 207 -21.67 -23.66 -17.47
N GLN A 208 -21.60 -22.44 -18.03
CA GLN A 208 -20.73 -21.35 -17.56
C GLN A 208 -21.53 -20.28 -16.81
N ASN A 209 -22.22 -20.72 -15.76
CA ASN A 209 -23.10 -19.89 -14.92
C ASN A 209 -22.39 -19.52 -13.61
N PHE A 210 -22.63 -18.32 -13.11
CA PHE A 210 -22.14 -17.89 -11.80
C PHE A 210 -22.94 -18.55 -10.68
N ARG A 211 -22.23 -18.99 -9.65
CA ARG A 211 -22.77 -19.56 -8.42
C ARG A 211 -22.44 -18.63 -7.25
N GLY A 212 -23.42 -17.88 -6.79
CA GLY A 212 -23.20 -16.91 -5.72
C GLY A 212 -24.23 -15.77 -5.72
N GLY A 213 -24.06 -14.88 -4.75
CA GLY A 213 -24.71 -13.58 -4.70
C GLY A 213 -24.02 -12.59 -5.65
N ILE A 214 -24.81 -11.83 -6.41
CA ILE A 214 -24.33 -10.72 -7.23
C ILE A 214 -25.14 -9.46 -6.94
N ASP A 215 -24.44 -8.34 -6.86
CA ASP A 215 -25.00 -7.05 -6.46
C ASP A 215 -24.30 -5.89 -7.22
N GLU A 216 -24.96 -4.73 -7.28
CA GLU A 216 -24.37 -3.47 -7.75
C GLU A 216 -23.61 -3.58 -9.09
N VAL A 217 -24.27 -4.12 -10.12
CA VAL A 217 -23.63 -4.37 -11.41
C VAL A 217 -23.60 -3.10 -12.24
N GLN A 218 -22.40 -2.64 -12.60
CA GLN A 218 -22.19 -1.43 -13.40
C GLN A 218 -21.31 -1.71 -14.63
N ILE A 219 -21.68 -1.15 -15.78
CA ILE A 219 -20.90 -1.19 -17.02
C ILE A 219 -20.67 0.25 -17.50
N TYR A 220 -19.42 0.59 -17.79
CA TYR A 220 -19.04 1.87 -18.36
C TYR A 220 -18.34 1.68 -19.72
N ASN A 221 -18.57 2.60 -20.66
CA ASN A 221 -17.79 2.70 -21.91
C ASN A 221 -16.52 3.56 -21.75
N ARG A 222 -16.04 3.69 -20.51
CA ARG A 222 -14.83 4.42 -20.07
C ARG A 222 -13.99 3.52 -19.18
N ASP A 223 -12.68 3.79 -19.12
CA ASP A 223 -11.82 3.29 -18.06
C ASP A 223 -12.00 4.12 -16.80
N LEU A 224 -12.24 3.46 -15.65
CA LEU A 224 -12.23 4.13 -14.36
C LEU A 224 -10.80 4.19 -13.80
N SER A 225 -10.43 5.35 -13.27
CA SER A 225 -9.21 5.53 -12.47
C SER A 225 -9.34 4.83 -11.10
N ALA A 226 -8.21 4.59 -10.42
CA ALA A 226 -8.23 3.97 -9.09
C ALA A 226 -9.09 4.74 -8.07
N ALA A 227 -9.12 6.08 -8.14
CA ALA A 227 -9.98 6.90 -7.29
C ALA A 227 -11.46 6.68 -7.60
N GLN A 228 -11.84 6.63 -8.89
CA GLN A 228 -13.21 6.36 -9.32
C GLN A 228 -13.65 4.93 -8.97
N VAL A 229 -12.73 3.96 -8.97
CA VAL A 229 -13.01 2.60 -8.49
C VAL A 229 -13.40 2.60 -6.99
N LEU A 230 -12.79 3.46 -6.18
CA LEU A 230 -13.16 3.62 -4.77
C LEU A 230 -14.54 4.28 -4.59
N GLU A 231 -14.96 5.14 -5.51
CA GLU A 231 -16.32 5.70 -5.51
C GLU A 231 -17.36 4.60 -5.76
N VAL A 232 -17.14 3.75 -6.77
CA VAL A 232 -18.02 2.61 -7.07
C VAL A 232 -18.00 1.57 -5.94
N LEU A 233 -16.85 1.34 -5.31
CA LEU A 233 -16.73 0.49 -4.12
C LEU A 233 -17.67 0.95 -2.99
N ALA A 234 -17.90 2.25 -2.84
CA ALA A 234 -18.77 2.79 -1.81
C ALA A 234 -20.27 2.74 -2.16
N GLY A 235 -20.65 2.07 -3.25
CA GLY A 235 -22.03 2.05 -3.77
C GLY A 235 -22.37 3.29 -4.62
N GLY A 236 -21.35 4.03 -5.06
CA GLY A 236 -21.51 5.24 -5.87
C GLY A 236 -21.60 4.96 -7.38
N VAL A 237 -21.97 6.01 -8.12
CA VAL A 237 -21.89 6.07 -9.58
C VAL A 237 -20.92 7.19 -9.96
N VAL A 238 -20.01 6.91 -10.89
CA VAL A 238 -19.00 7.89 -11.32
C VAL A 238 -19.64 8.89 -12.29
N SER A 239 -19.51 10.18 -11.96
CA SER A 239 -19.97 11.27 -12.83
C SER A 239 -18.86 11.73 -13.78
N PHE A 240 -19.20 11.85 -15.06
CA PHE A 240 -18.34 12.43 -16.09
C PHE A 240 -18.79 13.85 -16.49
N ALA A 241 -19.52 14.54 -15.63
CA ALA A 241 -20.11 15.86 -15.90
C ALA A 241 -19.08 17.02 -15.97
N ARG A 242 -17.81 16.76 -15.69
CA ARG A 242 -16.72 17.77 -15.74
C ARG A 242 -15.92 17.61 -17.02
N ALA A 243 -15.32 18.70 -17.49
CA ALA A 243 -14.35 18.66 -18.58
C ALA A 243 -13.13 17.80 -18.22
N GLU A 244 -12.58 17.10 -19.22
CA GLU A 244 -11.43 16.19 -19.07
C GLU A 244 -10.40 16.36 -20.21
N ASN A 245 -9.26 15.66 -20.13
CA ASN A 245 -8.21 15.61 -21.16
C ASN A 245 -7.75 17.00 -21.65
N PRO A 246 -7.15 17.82 -20.76
CA PRO A 246 -6.62 19.12 -21.13
C PRO A 246 -5.48 19.01 -22.16
N ASP A 247 -5.45 19.92 -23.12
CA ASP A 247 -4.34 20.22 -24.02
C ASP A 247 -4.11 21.74 -24.02
N PRO A 248 -2.98 22.29 -23.54
CA PRO A 248 -1.82 21.59 -23.01
C PRO A 248 -2.18 20.68 -21.83
N ALA A 249 -1.50 19.53 -21.73
CA ALA A 249 -1.67 18.63 -20.59
C ALA A 249 -1.42 19.37 -19.28
N ASP A 250 -2.08 18.95 -18.20
CA ASP A 250 -1.88 19.57 -16.89
C ASP A 250 -0.40 19.53 -16.47
N GLY A 251 0.15 20.68 -16.12
CA GLY A 251 1.56 20.88 -15.81
C GLY A 251 2.50 20.97 -17.02
N ALA A 252 1.98 21.03 -18.25
CA ALA A 252 2.81 21.12 -19.45
C ALA A 252 3.72 22.36 -19.40
N ALA A 253 5.00 22.22 -19.76
CA ALA A 253 5.96 23.32 -19.84
C ALA A 253 6.35 23.61 -21.29
N GLY A 254 6.86 24.81 -21.56
CA GLY A 254 7.36 25.18 -22.89
C GLY A 254 6.27 25.56 -23.89
N VAL A 255 5.08 25.96 -23.42
CA VAL A 255 3.94 26.25 -24.31
C VAL A 255 4.12 27.62 -24.98
N ALA A 256 4.51 27.64 -26.26
CA ALA A 256 4.78 28.88 -26.99
C ALA A 256 3.51 29.55 -27.55
N LEU A 257 2.50 28.76 -27.92
CA LEU A 257 1.22 29.22 -28.46
C LEU A 257 0.09 28.47 -27.75
N PRO A 258 -0.36 28.95 -26.58
CA PRO A 258 -1.32 28.22 -25.75
C PRO A 258 -2.72 28.23 -26.38
N MET A 259 -3.05 27.12 -27.03
CA MET A 259 -4.40 26.79 -27.47
C MET A 259 -4.94 25.73 -26.51
N LEU A 260 -5.77 26.17 -25.55
CA LEU A 260 -6.39 25.31 -24.55
C LEU A 260 -7.47 24.49 -25.24
N LYS A 261 -7.50 23.17 -25.06
CA LYS A 261 -8.53 22.26 -25.55
C LYS A 261 -8.90 21.24 -24.50
N TRP A 262 -10.13 20.77 -24.52
CA TRP A 262 -10.64 19.80 -23.56
C TRP A 262 -11.62 18.83 -24.22
N THR A 263 -11.91 17.74 -23.53
CA THR A 263 -13.08 16.90 -23.78
C THR A 263 -14.24 17.41 -22.93
N PRO A 264 -15.40 17.74 -23.53
CA PRO A 264 -16.59 18.14 -22.79
C PRO A 264 -17.03 17.13 -21.74
N GLY A 265 -17.53 17.67 -20.63
CA GLY A 265 -18.29 16.89 -19.66
C GLY A 265 -19.60 16.35 -20.24
N GLU A 266 -20.07 15.25 -19.68
CA GLU A 266 -21.32 14.60 -20.06
C GLU A 266 -22.52 15.55 -19.93
N GLY A 267 -23.35 15.59 -20.99
CA GLY A 267 -24.58 16.40 -21.01
C GLY A 267 -24.35 17.91 -21.13
N ALA A 268 -23.10 18.36 -21.22
CA ALA A 268 -22.77 19.76 -21.40
C ALA A 268 -23.14 20.25 -22.81
N VAL A 269 -23.77 21.42 -22.87
CA VAL A 269 -24.10 22.12 -24.12
C VAL A 269 -23.38 23.47 -24.23
N LEU A 270 -22.69 23.88 -23.17
CA LEU A 270 -21.94 25.12 -23.09
C LEU A 270 -20.76 24.96 -22.10
N HIS A 271 -19.62 25.55 -22.44
CA HIS A 271 -18.37 25.49 -21.67
C HIS A 271 -17.95 26.89 -21.24
N GLU A 272 -17.94 27.18 -19.95
CA GLU A 272 -17.48 28.45 -19.38
C GLU A 272 -15.96 28.39 -19.12
N VAL A 273 -15.16 29.20 -19.81
CA VAL A 273 -13.69 29.17 -19.75
C VAL A 273 -13.15 30.16 -18.72
N TYR A 274 -12.30 29.69 -17.81
CA TYR A 274 -11.55 30.50 -16.85
C TYR A 274 -10.05 30.37 -17.12
N PHE A 275 -9.32 31.47 -17.12
CA PHE A 275 -7.87 31.50 -17.40
C PHE A 275 -7.19 32.67 -16.70
N GLY A 276 -6.15 32.39 -15.90
CA GLY A 276 -5.41 33.39 -15.13
C GLY A 276 -4.07 32.87 -14.61
N SER A 277 -3.33 33.70 -13.86
CA SER A 277 -2.04 33.34 -13.25
C SER A 277 -2.17 32.86 -11.80
N ASP A 278 -3.39 32.82 -11.26
CA ASP A 278 -3.69 32.37 -9.89
C ASP A 278 -4.48 31.04 -9.96
N PRO A 279 -4.08 29.99 -9.22
CA PRO A 279 -4.76 28.70 -9.24
C PRO A 279 -6.19 28.72 -8.71
N THR A 280 -6.62 29.78 -8.00
CA THR A 280 -7.98 29.90 -7.45
C THR A 280 -9.03 30.17 -8.53
N LEU A 281 -8.65 30.83 -9.63
CA LEU A 281 -9.51 31.22 -10.76
C LEU A 281 -10.87 31.81 -10.33
N ALA A 282 -10.85 33.09 -10.01
CA ALA A 282 -12.03 33.84 -9.58
C ALA A 282 -12.92 34.25 -10.77
N GLN A 283 -14.07 34.89 -10.50
CA GLN A 283 -14.96 35.39 -11.55
C GLN A 283 -14.28 36.37 -12.52
N ALA A 284 -13.27 37.10 -12.06
CA ALA A 284 -12.46 37.99 -12.89
C ALA A 284 -11.64 37.25 -13.96
N ASP A 285 -11.41 35.94 -13.78
CA ASP A 285 -10.68 35.08 -14.70
C ASP A 285 -11.55 34.46 -15.79
N PHE A 286 -12.87 34.73 -15.77
CA PHE A 286 -13.79 34.30 -16.82
C PHE A 286 -13.43 34.94 -18.18
N ARG A 287 -13.39 34.11 -19.24
CA ARG A 287 -13.02 34.52 -20.60
C ARG A 287 -14.12 34.31 -21.64
N GLY A 288 -15.27 33.79 -21.23
CA GLY A 288 -16.44 33.61 -22.08
C GLY A 288 -16.93 32.17 -22.13
N SER A 289 -18.05 31.97 -22.83
CA SER A 289 -18.71 30.68 -22.97
C SER A 289 -18.60 30.17 -24.42
N GLN A 290 -18.33 28.87 -24.59
CA GLN A 290 -18.23 28.19 -25.89
C GLN A 290 -19.35 27.16 -26.02
N ALA A 291 -20.13 27.18 -27.12
CA ALA A 291 -21.27 26.28 -27.32
C ALA A 291 -20.97 25.04 -28.19
N ILE A 292 -19.88 25.06 -28.97
CA ILE A 292 -19.47 23.98 -29.89
C ILE A 292 -17.95 23.85 -29.90
N THR A 293 -17.24 24.95 -29.70
CA THR A 293 -15.78 25.02 -29.77
C THR A 293 -15.15 24.51 -28.47
N VAL A 294 -14.45 23.37 -28.54
CA VAL A 294 -13.71 22.80 -27.40
C VAL A 294 -12.27 23.32 -27.33
N TYR A 295 -12.07 24.58 -27.73
CA TYR A 295 -10.79 25.24 -27.60
C TYR A 295 -10.90 26.74 -27.28
N TYR A 296 -9.86 27.28 -26.65
CA TYR A 296 -9.68 28.70 -26.36
C TYR A 296 -8.23 29.12 -26.65
N HIS A 297 -8.04 30.18 -27.42
CA HIS A 297 -6.73 30.79 -27.60
C HIS A 297 -6.44 31.71 -26.41
N ALA A 298 -5.36 31.45 -25.68
CA ALA A 298 -4.97 32.24 -24.51
C ALA A 298 -3.92 33.31 -24.91
N PRO A 299 -4.31 34.55 -25.23
CA PRO A 299 -3.35 35.60 -25.60
C PRO A 299 -2.59 36.13 -24.38
N GLY A 300 -1.43 36.74 -24.62
CA GLY A 300 -0.74 37.57 -23.63
C GLY A 300 -0.06 36.82 -22.49
N VAL A 301 0.35 35.56 -22.72
CA VAL A 301 1.17 34.83 -21.75
C VAL A 301 2.58 35.41 -21.69
N THR A 302 3.09 35.56 -20.47
CA THR A 302 4.46 36.01 -20.22
C THR A 302 5.40 34.79 -20.27
N PRO A 303 6.51 34.84 -21.04
CA PRO A 303 7.46 33.75 -21.12
C PRO A 303 7.94 33.23 -19.76
N GLY A 304 7.85 31.92 -19.52
CA GLY A 304 8.30 31.27 -18.29
C GLY A 304 7.32 31.34 -17.11
N GLU A 305 6.22 32.08 -17.21
CA GLU A 305 5.18 32.13 -16.17
C GLU A 305 4.24 30.91 -16.27
N THR A 306 3.74 30.45 -15.12
CA THR A 306 2.71 29.40 -15.03
C THR A 306 1.32 30.03 -15.02
N TYR A 307 0.44 29.50 -15.85
CA TYR A 307 -0.95 29.89 -15.94
C TYR A 307 -1.86 28.72 -15.60
N TYR A 308 -3.03 29.04 -15.07
CA TYR A 308 -4.06 28.12 -14.65
C TYR A 308 -5.32 28.33 -15.47
N TRP A 309 -6.05 27.25 -15.71
CA TRP A 309 -7.31 27.29 -16.43
C TRP A 309 -8.27 26.20 -16.00
N ARG A 310 -9.57 26.47 -16.18
CA ARG A 310 -10.65 25.57 -15.81
C ARG A 310 -11.80 25.75 -16.80
N ILE A 311 -12.53 24.67 -17.03
CA ILE A 311 -13.76 24.66 -17.83
C ILE A 311 -14.92 24.26 -16.94
N ASP A 312 -15.87 25.17 -16.78
CA ASP A 312 -17.12 24.88 -16.06
C ASP A 312 -18.18 24.46 -17.07
N GLU A 313 -18.70 23.24 -16.89
CA GLU A 313 -19.62 22.61 -17.83
C GLU A 313 -21.06 22.98 -17.52
N VAL A 314 -21.82 23.40 -18.54
CA VAL A 314 -23.21 23.84 -18.38
C VAL A 314 -24.13 22.98 -19.24
N THR A 315 -25.10 22.33 -18.59
CA THR A 315 -26.09 21.45 -19.24
C THR A 315 -27.25 22.25 -19.82
N ALA A 316 -28.08 21.61 -20.66
CA ALA A 316 -29.21 22.27 -21.34
C ALA A 316 -30.27 22.86 -20.38
N ASN A 317 -30.39 22.35 -19.17
CA ASN A 317 -31.27 22.89 -18.11
C ASN A 317 -30.60 24.01 -17.27
N GLY A 318 -29.36 24.41 -17.61
CA GLY A 318 -28.64 25.49 -16.95
C GLY A 318 -27.86 25.08 -15.69
N THR A 319 -27.78 23.80 -15.35
CA THR A 319 -26.92 23.33 -14.25
C THR A 319 -25.45 23.56 -14.61
N ARG A 320 -24.69 24.16 -13.69
CA ARG A 320 -23.25 24.41 -13.84
C ARG A 320 -22.45 23.43 -12.99
N THR A 321 -21.45 22.79 -13.59
CA THR A 321 -20.53 21.86 -12.94
C THR A 321 -19.10 22.40 -13.05
N PRO A 322 -18.51 22.92 -11.94
CA PRO A 322 -17.15 23.41 -11.98
C PRO A 322 -16.11 22.33 -12.35
N GLY A 323 -15.21 22.67 -13.26
CA GLY A 323 -14.16 21.76 -13.74
C GLY A 323 -13.00 21.56 -12.75
N LYS A 324 -12.02 20.74 -13.15
CA LYS A 324 -10.72 20.72 -12.48
C LYS A 324 -9.87 21.91 -12.95
N VAL A 325 -9.03 22.44 -12.07
CA VAL A 325 -8.05 23.45 -12.44
C VAL A 325 -6.82 22.73 -13.01
N TRP A 326 -6.46 23.08 -14.23
CA TRP A 326 -5.26 22.63 -14.92
C TRP A 326 -4.26 23.78 -15.05
N SER A 327 -3.00 23.45 -15.30
CA SER A 327 -1.91 24.42 -15.42
C SER A 327 -1.02 24.16 -16.63
N PHE A 328 -0.34 25.20 -17.10
CA PHE A 328 0.80 25.07 -18.01
C PHE A 328 1.78 26.23 -17.79
N THR A 329 3.05 26.03 -18.16
CA THR A 329 4.09 27.07 -18.14
C THR A 329 4.42 27.50 -19.57
N ALA A 330 4.31 28.81 -19.83
CA ALA A 330 4.61 29.39 -21.13
C ALA A 330 6.09 29.19 -21.51
N ALA A 331 6.39 29.11 -22.80
CA ALA A 331 7.76 28.95 -23.28
C ALA A 331 8.67 30.05 -22.71
N SER A 332 9.77 29.66 -22.06
CA SER A 332 10.74 30.58 -21.45
C SER A 332 11.68 31.15 -22.52
N LEU A 333 12.10 32.42 -22.38
CA LEU A 333 13.19 33.00 -23.19
C LEU A 333 14.58 32.47 -22.77
N LYS A 334 14.68 31.94 -21.54
CA LYS A 334 15.89 31.34 -20.97
C LYS A 334 15.85 29.82 -21.11
N ALA A 335 17.01 29.18 -21.08
CA ALA A 335 17.13 27.73 -20.95
C ALA A 335 16.30 27.22 -19.76
N TYR A 336 15.62 26.09 -19.93
CA TYR A 336 14.78 25.48 -18.90
C TYR A 336 14.89 23.95 -18.93
N GLY A 337 14.19 23.26 -18.02
CA GLY A 337 14.16 21.79 -17.98
C GLY A 337 15.54 21.12 -17.85
N PRO A 338 16.40 21.53 -16.89
CA PRO A 338 17.73 20.96 -16.75
C PRO A 338 17.68 19.46 -16.46
N LYS A 339 18.57 18.71 -17.12
CA LYS A 339 18.97 17.35 -16.74
C LYS A 339 20.49 17.35 -16.54
N PRO A 340 21.02 16.86 -15.41
CA PRO A 340 20.31 16.39 -14.23
C PRO A 340 19.37 17.46 -13.65
N ARG A 341 18.27 17.01 -13.04
CA ARG A 341 17.27 17.92 -12.44
C ARG A 341 17.97 18.80 -11.41
N ASP A 342 17.61 20.07 -11.41
CA ASP A 342 18.13 21.05 -10.46
C ASP A 342 17.95 20.56 -9.01
N GLY A 343 19.02 20.60 -8.21
CA GLY A 343 19.04 20.19 -6.81
C GLY A 343 19.32 18.70 -6.54
N ILE A 344 19.54 17.85 -7.55
CA ILE A 344 19.82 16.42 -7.29
C ILE A 344 21.11 16.25 -6.47
N LYS A 345 21.10 15.38 -5.45
CA LYS A 345 22.22 15.26 -4.48
C LYS A 345 23.20 14.11 -4.72
N TRP A 346 22.83 13.11 -5.51
CA TRP A 346 23.60 11.86 -5.65
C TRP A 346 23.71 11.40 -7.10
N LEU A 347 24.07 12.33 -7.98
CA LEU A 347 24.36 12.01 -9.37
C LEU A 347 25.55 11.06 -9.44
N ASP A 348 25.49 10.06 -10.33
CA ASP A 348 26.65 9.23 -10.62
C ASP A 348 27.77 10.12 -11.23
N PRO A 349 28.97 10.20 -10.62
CA PRO A 349 30.07 10.97 -11.19
C PRO A 349 30.54 10.40 -12.54
N ALA A 350 30.24 9.13 -12.84
CA ALA A 350 30.55 8.52 -14.13
C ALA A 350 29.46 8.83 -15.18
N GLY A 351 29.86 9.46 -16.29
CA GLY A 351 29.01 9.61 -17.48
C GLY A 351 27.87 10.62 -17.34
N ALA A 352 27.98 11.58 -16.42
CA ALA A 352 27.04 12.69 -16.32
C ALA A 352 27.00 13.48 -17.64
N LYS A 353 25.80 13.71 -18.19
CA LYS A 353 25.58 14.58 -19.35
C LYS A 353 24.58 15.65 -18.98
N LEU A 354 24.95 16.92 -19.18
CA LEU A 354 24.07 18.05 -18.93
C LEU A 354 23.24 18.32 -20.19
N THR A 355 21.92 18.40 -20.07
CA THR A 355 21.01 18.79 -21.15
C THR A 355 19.96 19.76 -20.67
N TRP A 356 19.45 20.60 -21.56
CA TRP A 356 18.39 21.58 -21.26
C TRP A 356 17.39 21.66 -22.42
N GLU A 357 16.29 22.36 -22.21
CA GLU A 357 15.40 22.82 -23.27
C GLU A 357 15.75 24.25 -23.65
N PHE A 358 15.72 24.55 -24.94
CA PHE A 358 16.08 25.86 -25.47
C PHE A 358 15.12 26.95 -25.04
N GLY A 359 15.66 28.13 -24.76
CA GLY A 359 14.86 29.35 -24.75
C GLY A 359 14.14 29.59 -26.09
N GLN A 360 12.95 30.19 -26.05
CA GLN A 360 12.19 30.52 -27.25
C GLN A 360 13.02 31.39 -28.20
N GLY A 361 13.23 30.91 -29.43
CA GLY A 361 13.99 31.62 -30.46
C GLY A 361 15.51 31.52 -30.33
N ALA A 362 16.02 30.73 -29.39
CA ALA A 362 17.45 30.52 -29.22
C ALA A 362 18.06 29.68 -30.36
N ILE A 363 19.28 30.05 -30.75
CA ILE A 363 20.07 29.38 -31.80
C ILE A 363 21.49 28.99 -31.34
N GLN A 364 21.92 29.44 -30.16
CA GLN A 364 23.24 29.17 -29.59
C GLN A 364 23.23 29.34 -28.06
N HIS A 365 24.08 28.57 -27.36
CA HIS A 365 24.07 28.47 -25.90
C HIS A 365 25.46 28.68 -25.31
N ASP A 366 25.63 29.66 -24.42
CA ASP A 366 26.86 29.83 -23.63
C ASP A 366 26.79 28.97 -22.37
N VAL A 367 27.73 28.04 -22.20
CA VAL A 367 27.74 27.11 -21.06
C VAL A 367 28.72 27.58 -19.99
N TYR A 368 28.25 27.66 -18.75
CA TYR A 368 29.06 27.91 -17.56
C TYR A 368 28.94 26.72 -16.61
N PHE A 369 30.06 26.19 -16.13
CA PHE A 369 30.11 24.99 -15.27
C PHE A 369 31.30 25.06 -14.30
N GLY A 370 31.05 24.80 -13.02
CA GLY A 370 32.10 24.73 -12.00
C GLY A 370 31.57 24.44 -10.59
N THR A 371 32.44 24.46 -9.59
CA THR A 371 32.10 24.21 -8.18
C THR A 371 31.84 25.50 -7.38
N ASP A 372 32.09 26.67 -7.97
CA ASP A 372 31.81 27.98 -7.37
C ASP A 372 30.51 28.55 -7.95
N LYS A 373 29.45 28.55 -7.13
CA LYS A 373 28.13 29.09 -7.48
C LYS A 373 28.19 30.56 -7.89
N ALA A 374 29.00 31.38 -7.22
CA ALA A 374 29.08 32.81 -7.49
C ALA A 374 29.80 33.07 -8.81
N ALA A 375 30.87 32.32 -9.11
CA ALA A 375 31.56 32.41 -10.40
C ALA A 375 30.63 32.02 -11.56
N VAL A 376 29.85 30.95 -11.41
CA VAL A 376 28.84 30.51 -12.40
C VAL A 376 27.73 31.55 -12.55
N ALA A 377 27.24 32.10 -11.44
CA ALA A 377 26.23 33.16 -11.46
C ALA A 377 26.73 34.47 -12.10
N ALA A 378 28.03 34.76 -12.02
CA ALA A 378 28.65 35.94 -12.64
C ALA A 378 29.05 35.72 -14.11
N GLY A 379 29.05 34.47 -14.60
CA GLY A 379 29.57 34.14 -15.93
C GLY A 379 31.09 34.34 -16.06
N ALA A 380 31.84 34.05 -15.00
CA ALA A 380 33.27 34.32 -14.97
C ALA A 380 34.06 33.44 -15.97
N ALA A 381 35.17 33.96 -16.49
CA ALA A 381 35.92 33.33 -17.59
C ALA A 381 36.41 31.90 -17.25
N GLN A 382 36.75 31.61 -15.99
CA GLN A 382 37.24 30.30 -15.56
C GLN A 382 36.16 29.20 -15.56
N VAL A 383 34.88 29.57 -15.48
CA VAL A 383 33.76 28.61 -15.51
C VAL A 383 33.09 28.54 -16.88
N PHE A 384 33.44 29.43 -17.82
CA PHE A 384 32.93 29.37 -19.20
C PHE A 384 33.52 28.17 -19.94
N LYS A 385 32.64 27.34 -20.53
CA LYS A 385 33.00 26.10 -21.24
C LYS A 385 32.76 26.17 -22.75
N GLY A 386 32.44 27.36 -23.26
CA GLY A 386 32.26 27.63 -24.67
C GLY A 386 30.80 27.64 -25.13
N LYS A 387 30.66 27.97 -26.41
CA LYS A 387 29.39 28.02 -27.13
C LYS A 387 29.01 26.63 -27.62
N GLN A 388 27.82 26.17 -27.26
CA GLN A 388 27.24 24.93 -27.76
C GLN A 388 26.16 25.25 -28.79
N PRO A 389 26.13 24.56 -29.95
CA PRO A 389 25.00 24.60 -30.88
C PRO A 389 23.91 23.58 -30.53
N ALA A 390 24.22 22.60 -29.69
CA ALA A 390 23.28 21.57 -29.23
C ALA A 390 22.84 21.86 -27.79
N ASN A 391 21.68 21.31 -27.39
CA ASN A 391 21.16 21.38 -26.03
C ASN A 391 21.86 20.43 -25.04
N SER A 392 23.15 20.16 -25.24
CA SER A 392 23.89 19.25 -24.38
C SER A 392 25.34 19.63 -24.18
N PHE A 393 25.86 19.32 -23.00
CA PHE A 393 27.24 19.51 -22.61
C PHE A 393 27.74 18.32 -21.78
N ASP A 394 28.92 17.80 -22.13
CA ASP A 394 29.62 16.78 -21.35
C ASP A 394 30.64 17.49 -20.43
N PRO A 395 30.44 17.48 -19.10
CA PRO A 395 31.35 18.10 -18.15
C PRO A 395 32.66 17.31 -17.96
N GLY A 396 32.79 16.12 -18.54
CA GLY A 396 33.91 15.20 -18.30
C GLY A 396 33.85 14.54 -16.93
N PRO A 397 34.97 13.98 -16.45
CA PRO A 397 35.04 13.31 -15.14
C PRO A 397 34.69 14.26 -14.00
N LEU A 398 33.80 13.83 -13.11
CA LEU A 398 33.38 14.58 -11.93
C LEU A 398 34.04 14.01 -10.68
N GLN A 399 34.38 14.89 -9.73
CA GLN A 399 34.79 14.49 -8.39
C GLN A 399 33.58 13.93 -7.65
N SER A 400 33.79 12.87 -6.86
CA SER A 400 32.79 12.33 -5.95
C SER A 400 32.51 13.30 -4.80
N ASP A 401 31.32 13.21 -4.20
CA ASP A 401 30.90 14.03 -3.05
C ASP A 401 31.13 15.54 -3.26
N THR A 402 30.82 16.02 -4.46
CA THR A 402 31.13 17.40 -4.88
C THR A 402 29.89 18.08 -5.45
N ALA A 403 29.62 19.30 -4.98
CA ALA A 403 28.57 20.15 -5.53
C ALA A 403 29.07 20.89 -6.78
N TYR A 404 28.29 20.81 -7.86
CA TYR A 404 28.50 21.52 -9.11
C TYR A 404 27.35 22.48 -9.38
N TYR A 405 27.69 23.57 -10.06
CA TYR A 405 26.78 24.62 -10.49
C TYR A 405 26.97 24.85 -11.98
N TRP A 406 25.87 25.10 -12.66
CA TRP A 406 25.89 25.35 -14.09
C TRP A 406 24.78 26.29 -14.54
N ARG A 407 25.03 27.00 -15.62
CA ARG A 407 24.13 28.00 -16.20
C ARG A 407 24.26 27.96 -17.71
N ILE A 408 23.15 28.17 -18.39
CA ILE A 408 23.09 28.28 -19.84
C ILE A 408 22.53 29.64 -20.22
N ASP A 409 23.30 30.45 -20.94
CA ASP A 409 22.79 31.71 -21.49
C ASP A 409 22.42 31.52 -22.97
N GLU A 410 21.24 31.98 -23.34
CA GLU A 410 20.61 31.73 -24.64
C GLU A 410 20.82 32.92 -25.59
N HIS A 411 21.32 32.67 -26.81
CA HIS A 411 21.46 33.67 -27.87
C HIS A 411 20.37 33.48 -28.93
N THR A 412 19.66 34.55 -29.25
CA THR A 412 18.64 34.54 -30.32
C THR A 412 19.25 34.90 -31.69
N ALA A 413 18.51 34.62 -32.76
CA ALA A 413 18.92 35.01 -34.12
C ALA A 413 19.03 36.53 -34.33
N THR A 414 18.39 37.33 -33.48
CA THR A 414 18.46 38.80 -33.49
C THR A 414 19.64 39.35 -32.68
N GLY A 415 20.42 38.49 -32.01
CA GLY A 415 21.58 38.86 -31.21
C GLY A 415 21.26 39.21 -29.75
N GLU A 416 20.03 38.94 -29.28
CA GLU A 416 19.67 39.11 -27.87
C GLU A 416 20.25 37.98 -27.03
N LEU A 417 20.72 38.32 -25.82
CA LEU A 417 21.24 37.38 -24.83
C LEU A 417 20.27 37.27 -23.65
N HIS A 418 19.80 36.06 -23.36
CA HIS A 418 18.99 35.78 -22.19
C HIS A 418 19.80 34.94 -21.19
N GLN A 419 20.24 35.58 -20.11
CA GLN A 419 20.97 34.91 -19.04
C GLN A 419 20.08 33.86 -18.34
N GLY A 420 20.58 32.64 -18.24
CA GLY A 420 19.86 31.51 -17.62
C GLY A 420 19.85 31.53 -16.10
N ASN A 421 19.08 30.60 -15.54
CA ASN A 421 19.10 30.31 -14.11
C ASN A 421 20.33 29.45 -13.77
N VAL A 422 20.86 29.60 -12.55
CA VAL A 422 21.94 28.75 -12.05
C VAL A 422 21.34 27.49 -11.45
N TRP A 423 21.60 26.36 -12.10
CA TRP A 423 21.21 25.04 -11.63
C TRP A 423 22.35 24.37 -10.85
N THR A 424 22.02 23.40 -10.03
CA THR A 424 22.97 22.68 -9.18
C THR A 424 22.71 21.18 -9.17
N PHE A 425 23.76 20.41 -8.96
CA PHE A 425 23.68 19.01 -8.56
C PHE A 425 24.88 18.65 -7.69
N SER A 426 24.82 17.52 -6.99
CA SER A 426 25.97 16.95 -6.28
C SER A 426 26.16 15.50 -6.69
N THR A 427 27.41 15.06 -6.70
CA THR A 427 27.81 13.69 -7.04
C THR A 427 27.84 12.78 -5.82
N ARG A 428 27.53 11.50 -6.00
CA ARG A 428 27.69 10.47 -4.95
C ARG A 428 29.15 10.07 -4.73
N GLY A 429 29.42 9.23 -3.74
CA GLY A 429 30.70 8.55 -3.50
C GLY A 429 31.28 8.70 -2.10
N GLY A 430 30.44 8.95 -1.09
CA GLY A 430 30.88 8.94 0.32
C GLY A 430 31.25 7.52 0.79
N PRO A 431 32.05 7.39 1.87
CA PRO A 431 32.47 6.08 2.41
C PRO A 431 31.31 5.23 2.96
N ASP A 432 30.13 5.83 3.10
CA ASP A 432 28.91 5.24 3.65
C ASP A 432 27.81 5.02 2.59
N ASP A 433 28.13 5.13 1.31
CA ASP A 433 27.16 4.89 0.24
C ASP A 433 26.80 3.39 0.12
N GLY A 434 25.50 3.10 0.01
CA GLY A 434 24.96 1.78 -0.25
C GLY A 434 24.07 1.23 0.86
N VAL A 435 24.00 -0.09 0.94
CA VAL A 435 23.21 -0.85 1.90
C VAL A 435 24.09 -1.83 2.66
N LYS A 436 23.76 -2.08 3.93
CA LYS A 436 24.30 -3.21 4.67
C LYS A 436 23.53 -4.46 4.24
N ALA A 437 24.24 -5.46 3.71
CA ALA A 437 23.69 -6.74 3.29
C ALA A 437 24.08 -7.85 4.28
N GLU A 438 23.08 -8.55 4.79
CA GLU A 438 23.21 -9.73 5.66
C GLU A 438 22.64 -10.94 4.91
N TYR A 439 23.46 -11.95 4.66
CA TYR A 439 23.07 -13.18 3.97
C TYR A 439 23.07 -14.35 4.94
N PHE A 440 21.99 -15.13 4.92
CA PHE A 440 21.77 -16.28 5.78
C PHE A 440 21.79 -17.57 4.97
N ALA A 441 22.44 -18.61 5.49
CA ALA A 441 22.49 -19.94 4.87
C ALA A 441 21.21 -20.76 5.13
N ASN A 442 20.07 -20.08 5.29
CA ASN A 442 18.75 -20.65 5.47
C ASN A 442 17.72 -19.67 4.86
N PRO A 443 16.51 -20.12 4.50
CA PRO A 443 15.51 -19.26 3.85
C PRO A 443 14.69 -18.41 4.83
N ASP A 444 14.89 -18.56 6.15
CA ASP A 444 14.01 -18.01 7.18
C ASP A 444 14.63 -16.81 7.92
N LEU A 445 15.78 -16.30 7.46
CA LEU A 445 16.57 -15.26 8.12
C LEU A 445 16.93 -15.61 9.58
N ALA A 446 17.03 -16.91 9.88
CA ALA A 446 17.21 -17.40 11.23
C ALA A 446 18.69 -17.41 11.65
N GLY A 447 18.94 -17.16 12.93
CA GLY A 447 20.27 -17.20 13.53
C GLY A 447 21.18 -16.05 13.08
N ARG A 448 22.50 -16.26 13.20
CA ARG A 448 23.50 -15.26 12.77
C ARG A 448 23.67 -15.29 11.24
N PRO A 449 23.82 -14.13 10.58
CA PRO A 449 24.12 -14.09 9.16
C PRO A 449 25.47 -14.77 8.89
N ALA A 450 25.52 -15.56 7.82
CA ALA A 450 26.74 -16.25 7.39
C ALA A 450 27.71 -15.29 6.69
N VAL A 451 27.19 -14.25 6.02
CA VAL A 451 27.99 -13.20 5.39
C VAL A 451 27.35 -11.84 5.65
N VAL A 452 28.15 -10.87 6.08
CA VAL A 452 27.76 -9.46 6.23
C VAL A 452 28.72 -8.60 5.43
N ARG A 453 28.21 -7.73 4.55
CA ARG A 453 29.02 -6.80 3.74
C ARG A 453 28.22 -5.59 3.28
N ASN A 454 28.91 -4.62 2.68
CA ASN A 454 28.28 -3.45 2.07
C ASN A 454 28.06 -3.69 0.58
N GLU A 455 26.89 -3.31 0.09
CA GLU A 455 26.48 -3.43 -1.32
C GLU A 455 26.07 -2.04 -1.83
N ALA A 456 26.42 -1.69 -3.06
CA ALA A 456 26.10 -0.35 -3.58
C ALA A 456 24.58 -0.12 -3.74
N LYS A 457 23.82 -1.17 -4.05
CA LYS A 457 22.37 -1.14 -4.30
C LYS A 457 21.78 -2.55 -4.23
N ILE A 458 20.46 -2.64 -4.15
CA ILE A 458 19.72 -3.91 -4.28
C ILE A 458 19.28 -4.03 -5.75
N ASP A 459 20.13 -4.65 -6.56
CA ASP A 459 19.88 -4.88 -8.00
C ASP A 459 20.65 -6.13 -8.45
N PHE A 460 20.21 -7.27 -7.95
CA PHE A 460 20.90 -8.53 -8.12
C PHE A 460 20.17 -9.43 -9.12
N THR A 461 20.96 -10.00 -10.03
CA THR A 461 20.57 -11.13 -10.86
C THR A 461 21.66 -12.18 -10.74
N TRP A 462 21.44 -13.20 -9.91
CA TRP A 462 22.38 -14.32 -9.82
C TRP A 462 22.06 -15.34 -10.90
N PRO A 463 23.06 -15.76 -11.71
CA PRO A 463 22.85 -16.75 -12.76
C PRO A 463 22.40 -18.09 -12.17
N ASN A 464 21.72 -18.88 -13.00
CA ASN A 464 21.44 -20.28 -12.67
C ASN A 464 22.74 -21.12 -12.73
N GLY A 465 22.85 -22.11 -11.85
CA GLY A 465 24.02 -22.97 -11.72
C GLY A 465 24.16 -23.51 -10.30
N THR A 466 25.27 -24.19 -10.02
CA THR A 466 25.51 -24.93 -8.76
C THR A 466 26.71 -24.43 -7.96
N VAL A 467 27.37 -23.35 -8.40
CA VAL A 467 28.59 -22.85 -7.78
C VAL A 467 28.25 -21.71 -6.80
N GLU A 468 28.55 -21.90 -5.52
CA GLU A 468 28.38 -20.85 -4.51
C GLU A 468 29.27 -19.63 -4.82
N GLY A 469 28.79 -18.43 -4.50
CA GLY A 469 29.47 -17.16 -4.80
C GLY A 469 29.43 -16.74 -6.28
N VAL A 470 29.04 -17.64 -7.19
CA VAL A 470 28.73 -17.32 -8.59
C VAL A 470 27.21 -17.32 -8.80
N ASN A 471 26.55 -18.38 -8.32
CA ASN A 471 25.10 -18.55 -8.40
C ASN A 471 24.40 -18.19 -7.08
N SER A 472 25.15 -17.72 -6.09
CA SER A 472 24.69 -17.18 -4.81
C SER A 472 25.54 -15.96 -4.45
N PRO A 473 25.14 -15.14 -3.45
CA PRO A 473 25.82 -13.88 -3.14
C PRO A 473 27.30 -14.00 -2.75
N ALA A 474 27.69 -15.12 -2.15
CA ALA A 474 29.04 -15.39 -1.67
C ALA A 474 29.28 -16.90 -1.46
N ALA A 475 30.54 -17.29 -1.35
CA ALA A 475 30.90 -18.64 -0.90
C ALA A 475 30.39 -18.86 0.55
N GLY A 476 29.87 -20.06 0.85
CA GLY A 476 29.24 -20.35 2.14
C GLY A 476 27.75 -19.97 2.21
N ILE A 477 27.22 -19.34 1.17
CA ILE A 477 25.77 -19.17 0.98
C ILE A 477 25.31 -20.22 -0.04
N PRO A 478 24.39 -21.12 0.36
CA PRO A 478 23.93 -22.16 -0.54
C PRO A 478 23.24 -21.56 -1.75
N VAL A 479 23.31 -22.27 -2.87
CA VAL A 479 22.72 -21.86 -4.15
C VAL A 479 21.20 -21.74 -4.06
N LEU A 480 20.57 -22.51 -3.17
CA LEU A 480 19.14 -22.54 -2.87
C LEU A 480 18.94 -22.45 -1.36
N ASN A 481 17.73 -22.13 -0.90
CA ASN A 481 17.39 -22.12 0.53
C ASN A 481 18.27 -21.16 1.33
N PHE A 482 18.43 -19.95 0.80
CA PHE A 482 19.13 -18.86 1.48
C PHE A 482 18.23 -17.63 1.55
N SER A 483 18.60 -16.68 2.39
CA SER A 483 17.88 -15.41 2.52
C SER A 483 18.82 -14.24 2.68
N ALA A 484 18.30 -13.05 2.47
CA ALA A 484 19.03 -11.80 2.56
C ALA A 484 18.19 -10.76 3.29
N ARG A 485 18.86 -9.96 4.13
CA ARG A 485 18.34 -8.70 4.66
C ARG A 485 19.25 -7.58 4.21
N TRP A 486 18.66 -6.56 3.60
CA TRP A 486 19.33 -5.31 3.29
C TRP A 486 18.76 -4.20 4.17
N SER A 487 19.65 -3.43 4.79
CA SER A 487 19.28 -2.27 5.62
C SER A 487 20.06 -1.03 5.21
N ALA A 488 19.40 0.12 5.21
CA ALA A 488 19.98 1.40 4.85
C ALA A 488 19.22 2.58 5.47
N GLU A 489 19.92 3.70 5.61
CA GLU A 489 19.32 5.03 5.73
C GLU A 489 18.97 5.52 4.32
N LEU A 490 17.68 5.77 4.08
CA LEU A 490 17.16 6.33 2.85
C LEU A 490 17.08 7.85 2.96
N HIS A 491 17.69 8.51 1.98
CA HIS A 491 17.60 9.94 1.76
C HIS A 491 16.84 10.23 0.46
N VAL A 492 16.04 11.30 0.45
CA VAL A 492 15.34 11.77 -0.76
C VAL A 492 15.76 13.18 -1.13
N ALA A 493 15.91 13.42 -2.43
CA ALA A 493 16.31 14.72 -2.96
C ALA A 493 15.13 15.70 -3.03
N PHE A 494 13.91 15.20 -3.17
CA PHE A 494 12.70 15.99 -3.37
C PHE A 494 11.60 15.51 -2.42
N SER A 495 10.79 16.44 -1.92
CA SER A 495 9.58 16.09 -1.17
C SER A 495 8.46 15.69 -2.14
N GLY A 496 7.64 14.72 -1.76
CA GLY A 496 6.46 14.31 -2.53
C GLY A 496 6.12 12.83 -2.36
N GLU A 497 5.21 12.35 -3.21
CA GLU A 497 4.78 10.95 -3.21
C GLU A 497 5.80 10.07 -3.95
N TYR A 498 6.38 9.11 -3.24
CA TYR A 498 7.21 8.06 -3.80
C TYR A 498 6.43 6.75 -3.84
N ARG A 499 6.69 5.91 -4.83
CA ARG A 499 6.13 4.55 -4.88
C ARG A 499 7.26 3.53 -4.93
N PHE A 500 7.45 2.78 -3.84
CA PHE A 500 8.47 1.73 -3.81
C PHE A 500 8.01 0.51 -4.60
N ILE A 501 8.97 -0.12 -5.26
CA ILE A 501 8.78 -1.31 -6.04
C ILE A 501 9.85 -2.33 -5.65
N ILE A 502 9.45 -3.57 -5.33
CA ILE A 502 10.40 -4.69 -5.24
C ILE A 502 10.13 -5.67 -6.37
N ASN A 503 11.17 -5.96 -7.16
CA ASN A 503 11.13 -6.99 -8.19
C ASN A 503 11.84 -8.22 -7.64
N ILE A 504 11.02 -9.18 -7.21
CA ILE A 504 11.47 -10.40 -6.56
C ILE A 504 10.69 -11.59 -7.14
N ARG A 505 11.43 -12.66 -7.45
CA ARG A 505 10.85 -13.91 -7.97
C ARG A 505 10.18 -14.76 -6.89
N ASP A 506 10.82 -14.81 -5.73
CA ASP A 506 10.41 -15.62 -4.58
C ASP A 506 9.59 -14.78 -3.60
N SER A 507 9.94 -14.80 -2.30
CA SER A 507 9.19 -14.09 -1.26
C SER A 507 10.04 -12.98 -0.63
N GLY A 508 9.38 -11.95 -0.10
CA GLY A 508 10.09 -10.80 0.45
C GLY A 508 9.16 -9.75 1.02
N LYS A 509 9.77 -8.85 1.79
CA LYS A 509 9.10 -7.79 2.55
C LYS A 509 9.92 -6.50 2.47
N LEU A 510 9.25 -5.37 2.51
CA LEU A 510 9.87 -4.04 2.53
C LEU A 510 9.26 -3.21 3.65
N TRP A 511 10.10 -2.60 4.48
CA TRP A 511 9.71 -1.68 5.54
C TRP A 511 10.36 -0.31 5.34
N LEU A 512 9.63 0.72 5.75
CA LEU A 512 10.13 2.08 5.88
C LEU A 512 9.75 2.59 7.28
N ASP A 513 10.74 3.01 8.08
CA ASP A 513 10.57 3.37 9.50
C ASP A 513 9.75 2.33 10.29
N ASP A 514 10.14 1.05 10.15
CA ASP A 514 9.48 -0.12 10.74
C ASP A 514 8.01 -0.35 10.29
N LYS A 515 7.46 0.49 9.42
CA LYS A 515 6.16 0.28 8.79
C LYS A 515 6.29 -0.61 7.56
N LEU A 516 5.60 -1.74 7.58
CA LEU A 516 5.54 -2.66 6.46
C LEU A 516 4.85 -2.00 5.25
N LEU A 517 5.59 -1.86 4.15
CA LEU A 517 5.09 -1.30 2.88
C LEU A 517 4.66 -2.39 1.91
N ILE A 518 5.43 -3.48 1.84
CA ILE A 518 5.18 -4.61 0.93
C ILE A 518 5.40 -5.89 1.72
N GLU A 519 4.46 -6.83 1.63
CA GLU A 519 4.60 -8.18 2.16
C GLU A 519 4.17 -9.23 1.15
N ARG A 520 5.06 -10.21 0.90
CA ARG A 520 4.72 -11.41 0.15
C ARG A 520 5.36 -12.64 0.78
N TRP A 521 4.56 -13.47 1.46
CA TRP A 521 5.01 -14.70 2.12
C TRP A 521 3.86 -15.72 2.35
N PRO A 522 4.00 -17.05 2.13
CA PRO A 522 4.90 -17.78 1.22
C PRO A 522 4.23 -18.19 -0.13
N ASN A 523 4.96 -17.85 -1.21
CA ASN A 523 4.98 -18.29 -2.62
C ASN A 523 3.72 -18.75 -3.40
N SER A 524 3.35 -17.98 -4.44
CA SER A 524 2.29 -18.27 -5.44
C SER A 524 2.80 -18.60 -6.86
N GLY A 525 4.11 -18.76 -7.07
CA GLY A 525 4.66 -19.37 -8.28
C GLY A 525 4.60 -18.56 -9.58
N GLN A 526 4.26 -17.26 -9.57
CA GLN A 526 4.41 -16.37 -10.73
C GLN A 526 5.15 -15.08 -10.37
N TYR A 527 5.85 -14.51 -11.36
CA TYR A 527 6.44 -13.16 -11.30
C TYR A 527 5.35 -12.16 -10.92
N PRO A 528 5.59 -11.34 -9.90
CA PRO A 528 5.34 -9.94 -10.19
C PRO A 528 6.38 -9.02 -9.56
N GLU A 529 6.53 -7.91 -10.24
CA GLU A 529 6.86 -6.65 -9.63
C GLU A 529 5.81 -6.29 -8.58
N TYR A 530 6.25 -5.92 -7.38
CA TYR A 530 5.37 -5.48 -6.31
C TYR A 530 5.52 -4.01 -6.09
N SER A 531 4.40 -3.29 -6.12
CA SER A 531 4.38 -1.85 -5.86
C SER A 531 3.67 -1.58 -4.54
N ALA A 532 4.32 -0.82 -3.65
CA ALA A 532 3.68 -0.29 -2.46
C ALA A 532 2.62 0.75 -2.85
N PRO A 533 1.66 1.07 -1.95
CA PRO A 533 0.94 2.34 -2.02
C PRO A 533 1.92 3.53 -2.04
N GLY A 534 1.45 4.69 -2.53
CA GLY A 534 2.23 5.92 -2.46
C GLY A 534 2.59 6.31 -1.03
N VAL A 535 3.84 6.71 -0.82
CA VAL A 535 4.38 7.16 0.47
C VAL A 535 4.88 8.59 0.33
N GLN A 536 4.40 9.49 1.19
CA GLN A 536 4.87 10.87 1.23
C GLN A 536 6.22 10.94 1.95
N LEU A 537 7.26 11.37 1.24
CA LEU A 537 8.60 11.59 1.78
C LEU A 537 8.96 13.08 1.70
N THR A 538 9.82 13.53 2.62
CA THR A 538 10.24 14.93 2.73
C THR A 538 11.75 15.02 2.56
N ALA A 539 12.20 15.89 1.65
CA ALA A 539 13.63 16.17 1.45
C ALA A 539 14.27 16.66 2.74
N GLY A 540 15.44 16.11 3.06
CA GLY A 540 16.18 16.41 4.29
C GLY A 540 15.87 15.46 5.46
N ASN A 541 14.75 14.74 5.43
CA ASN A 541 14.51 13.64 6.37
C ASN A 541 15.33 12.41 5.98
N VAL A 542 15.61 11.58 6.98
CA VAL A 542 16.29 10.29 6.83
C VAL A 542 15.37 9.21 7.34
N TYR A 543 15.17 8.17 6.52
CA TYR A 543 14.23 7.09 6.76
C TYR A 543 14.98 5.77 6.92
N SER A 544 14.56 4.93 7.86
CA SER A 544 15.07 3.55 7.97
C SER A 544 14.43 2.70 6.88
N LEU A 545 15.22 2.07 6.01
CA LEU A 545 14.74 1.18 4.97
C LEU A 545 15.28 -0.24 5.21
N VAL A 546 14.38 -1.22 5.24
CA VAL A 546 14.75 -2.65 5.35
C VAL A 546 14.03 -3.43 4.26
N MET A 547 14.79 -4.23 3.51
CA MET A 547 14.24 -5.21 2.57
C MET A 547 14.70 -6.61 2.98
N GLU A 548 13.75 -7.51 3.21
CA GLU A 548 14.01 -8.93 3.42
C GLU A 548 13.56 -9.72 2.20
N TRP A 549 14.34 -10.74 1.86
CA TRP A 549 14.09 -11.58 0.71
C TRP A 549 14.59 -12.99 0.98
N ASN A 550 13.93 -13.98 0.40
CA ASN A 550 14.42 -15.34 0.49
C ASN A 550 14.25 -16.17 -0.78
N LYS A 551 15.02 -17.26 -0.83
CA LYS A 551 15.08 -18.21 -1.93
C LYS A 551 14.64 -19.60 -1.49
N PHE A 552 13.52 -20.11 -1.99
CA PHE A 552 13.01 -21.45 -1.64
C PHE A 552 13.11 -22.52 -2.75
N ASN A 553 13.16 -22.18 -4.05
CA ASN A 553 13.06 -23.19 -5.14
C ASN A 553 14.07 -23.01 -6.28
N ALA A 554 14.53 -24.12 -6.87
CA ALA A 554 15.50 -24.23 -7.97
C ALA A 554 15.02 -23.74 -9.35
N ALA A 555 13.71 -23.63 -9.59
CA ALA A 555 13.18 -23.55 -10.97
C ALA A 555 13.30 -22.16 -11.66
N TYR A 556 13.62 -21.08 -10.94
CA TYR A 556 13.55 -19.72 -11.48
C TYR A 556 14.77 -18.86 -11.16
N ALA A 557 15.05 -17.89 -12.04
CA ALA A 557 16.10 -16.88 -11.91
C ALA A 557 16.05 -16.20 -10.54
N LYS A 558 17.23 -15.90 -9.98
CA LYS A 558 17.40 -15.33 -8.64
C LYS A 558 17.54 -13.82 -8.80
N GLU A 559 16.42 -13.12 -8.63
CA GLU A 559 16.33 -11.68 -8.82
C GLU A 559 15.84 -11.02 -7.53
N ALA A 560 16.60 -10.01 -7.08
CA ALA A 560 16.22 -9.13 -5.99
C ALA A 560 16.59 -7.71 -6.37
N ARG A 561 15.58 -6.88 -6.64
CA ARG A 561 15.76 -5.49 -7.03
C ARG A 561 14.81 -4.57 -6.26
N LEU A 562 15.34 -3.44 -5.81
CA LEU A 562 14.59 -2.34 -5.22
C LEU A 562 14.55 -1.15 -6.19
N GLU A 563 13.35 -0.74 -6.55
CA GLU A 563 13.06 0.40 -7.42
C GLU A 563 12.10 1.36 -6.71
N TRP A 564 11.98 2.56 -7.27
CA TRP A 564 10.90 3.48 -6.92
C TRP A 564 10.35 4.18 -8.16
N ILE A 565 9.21 4.83 -8.00
CA ILE A 565 8.76 5.93 -8.84
C ILE A 565 8.88 7.20 -7.99
N ASP A 566 9.62 8.19 -8.47
CA ASP A 566 9.79 9.48 -7.80
C ASP A 566 8.51 10.35 -7.90
N PRO A 567 8.43 11.49 -7.17
CA PRO A 567 7.27 12.40 -7.22
C PRO A 567 6.94 12.98 -8.59
N PHE A 568 7.79 12.74 -9.59
CA PHE A 568 7.65 13.22 -10.95
C PHE A 568 7.35 12.09 -11.94
N GLY A 569 7.07 10.88 -11.44
CA GLY A 569 6.70 9.73 -12.26
C GLY A 569 7.88 8.98 -12.87
N VAL A 570 9.13 9.29 -12.49
CA VAL A 570 10.31 8.61 -13.04
C VAL A 570 10.58 7.33 -12.25
N ARG A 571 10.56 6.18 -12.94
CA ARG A 571 10.93 4.89 -12.37
C ARG A 571 12.45 4.66 -12.46
N SER A 572 13.07 4.26 -11.35
CA SER A 572 14.50 3.91 -11.32
C SER A 572 14.84 2.95 -10.18
N VAL A 573 15.96 2.23 -10.30
CA VAL A 573 16.58 1.52 -9.17
C VAL A 573 17.02 2.51 -8.11
N VAL A 574 16.75 2.21 -6.84
CA VAL A 574 17.22 3.07 -5.73
C VAL A 574 18.71 2.79 -5.54
N GLY A 575 19.53 3.78 -5.88
CA GLY A 575 20.98 3.65 -5.97
C GLY A 575 21.74 4.14 -4.72
N PRO A 576 23.07 3.97 -4.73
CA PRO A 576 23.94 4.53 -3.71
C PRO A 576 23.82 6.06 -3.64
N GLY A 577 24.00 6.62 -2.45
CA GLY A 577 23.78 8.03 -2.13
C GLY A 577 22.34 8.29 -1.66
N TYR A 578 21.33 7.79 -2.39
CA TYR A 578 19.98 7.70 -1.83
C TYR A 578 19.93 6.67 -0.70
N LEU A 579 20.63 5.55 -0.87
CA LEU A 579 20.88 4.55 0.17
C LEU A 579 22.25 4.83 0.79
N GLN A 580 22.26 5.00 2.09
CA GLN A 580 23.46 5.10 2.93
C GLN A 580 23.46 4.01 3.99
N LEU A 581 24.64 3.62 4.47
CA LEU A 581 24.76 2.64 5.55
C LEU A 581 23.98 3.13 6.79
N PRO A 582 23.35 2.21 7.54
CA PRO A 582 22.59 2.57 8.73
C PRO A 582 23.54 2.92 9.88
N LEU A 583 24.00 4.16 9.94
CA LEU A 583 24.96 4.64 10.95
C LEU A 583 24.29 4.98 12.29
N LYS A 584 22.99 5.28 12.27
CA LYS A 584 22.21 5.57 13.48
C LYS A 584 21.61 4.29 14.07
N ALA A 585 21.35 4.35 15.37
CA ALA A 585 20.55 3.36 16.08
C ALA A 585 19.19 3.23 15.38
N ASN A 586 18.70 2.00 15.23
CA ASN A 586 17.46 1.70 14.53
C ASN A 586 16.70 0.53 15.19
N ARG A 587 15.51 0.22 14.68
CA ARG A 587 14.62 -0.85 15.18
C ARG A 587 14.35 -0.75 16.70
N PRO A 588 13.82 0.38 17.19
CA PRO A 588 13.49 0.56 18.59
C PRO A 588 12.47 -0.46 19.09
N ARG A 589 12.61 -0.82 20.37
CA ARG A 589 11.61 -1.49 21.20
C ARG A 589 11.44 -0.70 22.48
N PRO A 590 10.22 -0.31 22.88
CA PRO A 590 8.97 -0.36 22.10
C PRO A 590 9.09 0.31 20.73
N THR A 591 8.29 -0.12 19.75
CA THR A 591 8.35 0.44 18.38
C THR A 591 7.91 1.90 18.37
N MET A 592 8.27 2.63 17.30
CA MET A 592 7.92 4.03 17.17
C MET A 592 6.41 4.26 17.26
N GLY A 593 5.98 4.98 18.30
CA GLY A 593 4.58 5.30 18.56
C GLY A 593 3.77 4.16 19.17
N GLN A 594 4.41 3.08 19.65
CA GLN A 594 3.72 1.94 20.26
C GLN A 594 2.86 2.42 21.44
N LYS A 595 1.61 1.98 21.47
CA LYS A 595 0.68 2.22 22.57
C LYS A 595 0.62 1.00 23.48
N ASP A 596 -0.01 1.16 24.63
CA ASP A 596 -0.32 0.07 25.55
C ASP A 596 0.91 -0.68 26.06
N VAL A 597 2.06 0.00 26.07
CA VAL A 597 3.33 -0.58 26.53
C VAL A 597 3.30 -0.79 28.03
N THR A 598 3.81 -1.93 28.51
CA THR A 598 3.96 -2.16 29.95
C THR A 598 4.64 -0.98 30.68
N PRO A 599 4.15 -0.54 31.85
CA PRO A 599 4.76 0.54 32.64
C PRO A 599 6.19 0.27 33.13
N THR A 600 6.75 -0.92 32.93
CA THR A 600 8.16 -1.24 33.20
C THR A 600 8.85 -1.78 31.94
N PRO A 601 8.94 -0.98 30.85
CA PRO A 601 9.43 -1.48 29.59
C PRO A 601 10.95 -1.58 29.59
N ILE A 602 11.53 -2.58 28.92
CA ILE A 602 12.95 -2.58 28.59
C ILE A 602 13.12 -2.01 27.19
N LEU A 603 13.81 -0.88 27.07
CA LEU A 603 14.10 -0.26 25.78
C LEU A 603 15.18 -1.07 25.07
N ARG A 604 15.05 -1.33 23.77
CA ARG A 604 16.05 -2.05 22.97
C ARG A 604 16.22 -1.44 21.59
N TRP A 605 17.42 -1.49 21.02
CA TRP A 605 17.69 -1.02 19.67
C TRP A 605 18.67 -1.92 18.95
N THR A 606 18.83 -1.72 17.65
CA THR A 606 19.94 -2.25 16.86
C THR A 606 21.00 -1.16 16.71
N ALA A 607 22.24 -1.51 17.01
CA ALA A 607 23.38 -0.61 16.86
C ALA A 607 23.59 -0.19 15.39
N GLY A 608 23.97 1.08 15.18
CA GLY A 608 24.45 1.55 13.89
C GLY A 608 25.71 0.82 13.43
N ASP A 609 25.93 0.71 12.11
CA ASP A 609 26.95 -0.17 11.52
C ASP A 609 28.39 0.17 11.94
N LYS A 610 28.67 1.45 12.17
CA LYS A 610 29.97 1.95 12.65
C LYS A 610 29.98 2.33 14.12
N ALA A 611 28.96 1.96 14.89
CA ALA A 611 28.91 2.25 16.31
C ALA A 611 30.05 1.58 17.08
N ALA A 612 30.68 2.32 17.99
CA ALA A 612 31.58 1.75 18.99
C ALA A 612 30.96 1.76 20.40
N ARG A 613 30.03 2.69 20.66
CA ARG A 613 29.30 2.91 21.93
C ARG A 613 27.99 3.64 21.65
N HIS A 614 27.10 3.70 22.64
CA HIS A 614 25.79 4.35 22.53
C HIS A 614 25.61 5.44 23.59
N ASP A 615 25.11 6.61 23.23
CA ASP A 615 24.67 7.63 24.20
C ASP A 615 23.13 7.62 24.25
N VAL A 616 22.55 7.28 25.41
CA VAL A 616 21.09 7.07 25.58
C VAL A 616 20.42 8.29 26.19
N TYR A 617 19.26 8.67 25.67
CA TYR A 617 18.43 9.78 26.15
C TYR A 617 17.00 9.30 26.39
N PHE A 618 16.39 9.65 27.51
CA PHE A 618 15.03 9.22 27.88
C PHE A 618 14.30 10.30 28.71
N GLY A 619 13.02 10.54 28.42
CA GLY A 619 12.20 11.52 29.13
C GLY A 619 10.79 11.70 28.55
N ALA A 620 9.97 12.56 29.15
CA ALA A 620 8.59 12.82 28.73
C ALA A 620 8.42 13.99 27.74
N ASP A 621 9.50 14.72 27.43
CA ASP A 621 9.49 15.89 26.54
C ASP A 621 10.23 15.58 25.23
N ALA A 622 9.49 15.53 24.13
CA ALA A 622 10.00 15.22 22.80
C ALA A 622 11.09 16.21 22.34
N GLN A 623 10.92 17.50 22.62
CA GLN A 623 11.86 18.54 22.17
C GLN A 623 13.13 18.49 23.00
N ALA A 624 13.01 18.29 24.32
CA ALA A 624 14.17 18.09 25.19
C ALA A 624 15.00 16.88 24.73
N ILE A 625 14.35 15.79 24.34
CA ILE A 625 15.03 14.61 23.78
C ILE A 625 15.61 14.91 22.40
N ALA A 626 14.92 15.65 21.53
CA ALA A 626 15.42 16.00 20.20
C ALA A 626 16.67 16.89 20.25
N GLU A 627 16.79 17.79 21.21
CA GLU A 627 17.86 18.79 21.28
C GLU A 627 19.01 18.39 22.21
N ALA A 628 18.81 17.41 23.10
CA ALA A 628 19.77 17.03 24.14
C ALA A 628 21.17 16.69 23.60
N GLY A 629 22.20 17.08 24.35
CA GLY A 629 23.55 16.51 24.31
C GLY A 629 23.91 15.88 25.66
N THR A 630 25.15 15.41 25.84
CA THR A 630 25.57 14.60 27.01
C THR A 630 25.55 15.32 28.37
N THR A 631 25.24 16.62 28.41
CA THR A 631 25.06 17.41 29.64
C THR A 631 23.58 17.60 30.02
N ALA A 632 22.64 17.16 29.19
CA ALA A 632 21.22 17.32 29.41
C ALA A 632 20.70 16.40 30.53
N LYS A 633 19.67 16.83 31.26
CA LYS A 633 19.03 16.01 32.32
C LYS A 633 18.43 14.70 31.82
N VAL A 634 18.05 14.65 30.54
CA VAL A 634 17.47 13.47 29.89
C VAL A 634 18.53 12.45 29.45
N TYR A 635 19.82 12.79 29.52
CA TYR A 635 20.91 11.87 29.20
C TYR A 635 21.06 10.79 30.27
N GLN A 636 21.03 9.53 29.84
CA GLN A 636 21.07 8.35 30.70
C GLN A 636 22.45 7.67 30.72
N GLY A 637 23.46 8.33 30.15
CA GLY A 637 24.83 7.84 30.14
C GLY A 637 25.19 7.02 28.90
N ARG A 638 26.49 6.79 28.76
CA ARG A 638 27.12 6.06 27.66
C ARG A 638 27.13 4.56 27.94
N GLN A 639 26.70 3.77 26.97
CA GLN A 639 26.67 2.31 26.98
C GLN A 639 27.75 1.72 26.07
N ALA A 640 28.22 0.52 26.40
CA ALA A 640 29.15 -0.24 25.54
C ALA A 640 28.42 -0.78 24.30
N LEU A 641 29.15 -1.10 23.21
CA LEU A 641 28.58 -1.60 21.95
C LEU A 641 27.65 -2.83 22.12
N ALA A 642 27.97 -3.72 23.06
CA ALA A 642 27.16 -4.91 23.31
C ALA A 642 25.88 -4.61 24.13
N ALA A 643 25.78 -3.43 24.74
CA ALA A 643 24.65 -3.03 25.58
C ALA A 643 23.61 -2.27 24.74
N THR A 644 22.82 -3.03 23.99
CA THR A 644 21.75 -2.51 23.12
C THR A 644 20.36 -2.49 23.79
N THR A 645 20.36 -2.42 25.12
CA THR A 645 19.15 -2.37 25.94
C THR A 645 19.30 -1.36 27.08
N PHE A 646 18.19 -0.74 27.48
CA PHE A 646 18.14 0.23 28.59
C PHE A 646 16.87 0.04 29.41
N ASP A 647 17.00 -0.04 30.74
CA ASP A 647 15.89 -0.09 31.68
C ASP A 647 15.63 1.33 32.23
N PRO A 648 14.53 2.00 31.86
CA PRO A 648 14.16 3.31 32.37
C PRO A 648 13.55 3.24 33.78
N GLY A 649 13.32 2.04 34.32
CA GLY A 649 12.58 1.81 35.55
C GLY A 649 11.06 1.95 35.40
N PRO A 650 10.31 1.95 36.52
CA PRO A 650 8.86 2.11 36.50
C PRO A 650 8.42 3.48 36.00
N LEU A 651 7.41 3.48 35.13
CA LEU A 651 6.86 4.65 34.47
C LEU A 651 5.39 4.88 34.87
N GLU A 652 4.94 6.13 34.77
CA GLU A 652 3.52 6.48 34.94
C GLU A 652 2.63 5.82 33.89
N TRP A 653 1.41 5.44 34.28
CA TRP A 653 0.39 4.83 33.41
C TRP A 653 -0.22 5.85 32.45
N GLY A 654 -0.48 5.44 31.20
CA GLY A 654 -1.12 6.30 30.18
C GLY A 654 -0.26 7.49 29.71
N GLN A 655 1.04 7.50 30.01
CA GLN A 655 1.94 8.61 29.70
C GLN A 655 2.78 8.27 28.47
N THR A 656 2.93 9.23 27.56
CA THR A 656 3.87 9.11 26.43
C THR A 656 5.27 9.51 26.87
N TYR A 657 6.25 8.69 26.51
CA TYR A 657 7.68 8.93 26.70
C TYR A 657 8.41 8.97 25.37
N TYR A 658 9.54 9.65 25.36
CA TYR A 658 10.41 9.86 24.21
C TYR A 658 11.83 9.45 24.56
N TRP A 659 12.52 8.88 23.58
CA TRP A 659 13.88 8.43 23.76
C TRP A 659 14.66 8.46 22.45
N ARG A 660 15.99 8.52 22.57
CA ARG A 660 16.91 8.61 21.44
C ARG A 660 18.20 7.90 21.81
N VAL A 661 18.84 7.28 20.83
CA VAL A 661 20.18 6.71 20.99
C VAL A 661 21.10 7.30 19.94
N ASP A 662 22.17 7.95 20.39
CA ASP A 662 23.21 8.47 19.50
C ASP A 662 24.36 7.46 19.40
N GLU A 663 24.81 7.19 18.17
CA GLU A 663 25.88 6.23 17.91
C GLU A 663 27.24 6.91 17.92
N VAL A 664 28.16 6.40 18.76
CA VAL A 664 29.43 7.05 19.06
C VAL A 664 30.61 6.20 18.58
N ASN A 665 31.53 6.80 17.85
CA ASN A 665 32.78 6.23 17.38
C ASN A 665 33.84 7.33 17.20
N ASP A 666 34.80 7.42 18.12
CA ASP A 666 35.83 8.48 18.11
C ASP A 666 36.78 8.40 16.90
N ALA A 667 36.77 7.29 16.15
CA ALA A 667 37.55 7.15 14.93
C ALA A 667 36.89 7.78 13.69
N SER A 668 35.63 8.22 13.80
CA SER A 668 34.88 8.83 12.70
C SER A 668 34.62 10.33 12.98
N PRO A 669 35.00 11.25 12.08
CA PRO A 669 34.84 12.69 12.29
C PRO A 669 33.37 13.13 12.33
N ASP A 670 32.47 12.36 11.72
CA ASP A 670 31.03 12.64 11.68
C ASP A 670 30.28 12.06 12.90
N SER A 671 31.00 11.44 13.84
CA SER A 671 30.43 10.92 15.09
C SER A 671 30.43 12.00 16.19
N PRO A 672 29.41 12.08 17.06
CA PRO A 672 28.28 11.15 17.21
C PRO A 672 27.21 11.27 16.12
N TRP A 673 26.73 10.14 15.61
CA TRP A 673 25.57 10.09 14.73
C TRP A 673 24.30 10.16 15.56
N LYS A 674 23.69 11.34 15.56
CA LYS A 674 22.48 11.63 16.33
C LYS A 674 21.30 10.78 15.84
N GLY A 675 20.68 10.04 16.75
CA GLY A 675 19.58 9.13 16.45
C GLY A 675 18.25 9.83 16.15
N GLN A 676 17.27 9.06 15.68
CA GLN A 676 15.87 9.50 15.59
C GLN A 676 15.24 9.55 16.98
N VAL A 677 14.29 10.47 17.20
CA VAL A 677 13.50 10.51 18.43
C VAL A 677 12.36 9.52 18.32
N TRP A 678 12.40 8.48 19.14
CA TRP A 678 11.36 7.48 19.25
C TRP A 678 10.40 7.83 20.38
N SER A 679 9.18 7.29 20.31
CA SER A 679 8.16 7.48 21.34
C SER A 679 7.37 6.22 21.59
N PHE A 680 6.78 6.11 22.77
CA PHE A 680 5.78 5.09 23.11
C PHE A 680 4.87 5.61 24.22
N THR A 681 3.70 5.00 24.38
CA THR A 681 2.73 5.33 25.42
C THR A 681 2.51 4.12 26.31
N THR A 682 2.69 4.30 27.62
CA THR A 682 2.44 3.25 28.60
C THR A 682 0.94 2.94 28.68
N ALA A 683 0.60 1.69 28.96
CA ALA A 683 -0.77 1.27 29.21
C ALA A 683 -1.37 2.02 30.41
N ASP A 684 -2.67 2.29 30.34
CA ASP A 684 -3.48 2.78 31.46
C ASP A 684 -4.21 1.64 32.22
N PHE A 685 -3.74 0.41 31.98
CA PHE A 685 -4.20 -0.84 32.57
C PHE A 685 -3.00 -1.71 32.97
N LEU A 686 -3.25 -2.78 33.75
CA LEU A 686 -2.21 -3.72 34.13
C LEU A 686 -1.94 -4.70 32.97
N VAL A 687 -0.78 -4.58 32.34
CA VAL A 687 -0.30 -5.58 31.36
C VAL A 687 0.17 -6.81 32.12
N LEU A 688 -0.43 -7.98 31.87
CA LEU A 688 0.05 -9.24 32.42
C LEU A 688 1.04 -9.88 31.45
N ASP A 689 0.65 -10.04 30.19
CA ASP A 689 1.50 -10.49 29.08
C ASP A 689 1.02 -9.81 27.79
N ASP A 690 1.92 -9.09 27.13
CA ASP A 690 1.73 -8.59 25.76
C ASP A 690 2.44 -9.49 24.74
N PHE A 691 3.09 -10.57 25.18
CA PHE A 691 3.86 -11.52 24.37
C PHE A 691 5.07 -10.94 23.61
N GLU A 692 5.31 -9.64 23.65
CA GLU A 692 6.37 -8.97 22.88
C GLU A 692 7.79 -9.20 23.43
N SER A 693 7.91 -9.70 24.67
CA SER A 693 9.20 -9.86 25.34
C SER A 693 9.96 -11.15 24.97
N TYR A 694 9.28 -12.13 24.37
CA TYR A 694 9.85 -13.44 24.05
C TYR A 694 10.70 -13.40 22.76
N ASN A 695 11.76 -14.21 22.72
CA ASN A 695 12.60 -14.39 21.54
C ASN A 695 12.94 -15.88 21.31
N ASP A 696 13.72 -16.18 20.27
CA ASP A 696 14.09 -17.56 19.93
C ASP A 696 15.40 -18.04 20.59
N ASP A 697 15.86 -17.38 21.66
CA ASP A 697 17.10 -17.72 22.36
C ASP A 697 16.85 -18.79 23.44
N LEU A 698 17.08 -20.04 23.04
CA LEU A 698 16.99 -21.22 23.91
C LEU A 698 18.02 -21.22 25.04
N ASP A 699 19.23 -20.72 24.79
CA ASP A 699 20.32 -20.75 25.78
C ASP A 699 20.07 -19.72 26.89
N ALA A 700 19.52 -18.56 26.53
CA ALA A 700 19.12 -17.51 27.46
C ALA A 700 17.82 -17.84 28.23
N LYS A 701 17.08 -18.89 27.83
CA LYS A 701 15.76 -19.25 28.37
C LYS A 701 14.75 -18.12 28.30
N THR A 702 14.73 -17.43 27.17
CA THR A 702 13.83 -16.29 26.90
C THR A 702 12.75 -16.64 25.88
N THR A 703 12.52 -17.95 25.66
CA THR A 703 11.45 -18.43 24.78
C THR A 703 10.10 -18.40 25.49
N ILE A 704 9.01 -18.41 24.72
CA ILE A 704 7.65 -18.30 25.26
C ILE A 704 7.29 -19.46 26.20
N PHE A 705 7.72 -20.69 25.89
CA PHE A 705 7.46 -21.88 26.71
C PHE A 705 8.37 -21.99 27.94
N ASP A 706 9.42 -21.17 28.07
CA ASP A 706 10.16 -21.05 29.34
C ASP A 706 9.34 -20.29 30.39
N THR A 707 8.36 -19.49 29.96
CA THR A 707 7.47 -18.70 30.83
C THR A 707 6.07 -19.31 30.97
N TRP A 708 5.51 -19.79 29.86
CA TRP A 708 4.22 -20.47 29.79
C TRP A 708 4.44 -21.98 29.72
N ILE A 709 4.49 -22.62 30.88
CA ILE A 709 4.78 -24.06 31.01
C ILE A 709 3.56 -24.84 30.52
N ASP A 710 3.79 -25.72 29.55
CA ASP A 710 2.76 -26.52 28.89
C ASP A 710 2.84 -28.02 29.24
N GLY A 711 1.93 -28.79 28.65
CA GLY A 711 1.83 -30.24 28.81
C GLY A 711 2.99 -30.99 28.16
N PHE A 712 3.57 -30.45 27.10
CA PHE A 712 4.78 -31.00 26.49
C PHE A 712 5.98 -30.93 27.43
N THR A 713 6.12 -29.83 28.16
CA THR A 713 7.22 -29.58 29.10
C THR A 713 7.06 -30.37 30.40
N ASN A 714 5.86 -30.42 30.98
CA ASN A 714 5.64 -31.03 32.30
C ASN A 714 4.98 -32.42 32.27
N GLY A 715 4.47 -32.87 31.12
CA GLY A 715 3.78 -34.16 30.95
C GLY A 715 2.39 -34.25 31.58
N LEU A 716 1.76 -33.13 31.97
CA LEU A 716 0.52 -33.12 32.75
C LEU A 716 -0.77 -32.98 31.91
N SER A 717 -0.67 -32.59 30.64
CA SER A 717 -1.83 -32.29 29.77
C SER A 717 -1.48 -32.38 28.29
N GLY A 718 -2.47 -32.24 27.40
CA GLY A 718 -2.29 -32.26 25.94
C GLY A 718 -1.87 -30.93 25.30
N SER A 719 -1.44 -29.95 26.09
CA SER A 719 -1.10 -28.59 25.61
C SER A 719 0.33 -28.51 25.07
N VAL A 720 0.52 -27.72 24.01
CA VAL A 720 1.84 -27.28 23.53
C VAL A 720 1.81 -25.77 23.31
N VAL A 721 2.72 -25.04 23.96
CA VAL A 721 2.90 -23.59 23.79
C VAL A 721 4.07 -23.33 22.86
N GLY A 722 3.85 -22.47 21.87
CA GLY A 722 4.86 -22.14 20.88
C GLY A 722 4.83 -23.05 19.66
N ASN A 723 5.49 -22.63 18.60
CA ASN A 723 5.80 -23.49 17.45
C ASN A 723 6.89 -24.50 17.83
N ILE A 724 6.92 -25.65 17.14
CA ILE A 724 7.98 -26.66 17.37
C ILE A 724 9.36 -26.17 16.86
N THR A 725 9.36 -25.21 15.94
CA THR A 725 10.57 -24.58 15.39
C THR A 725 10.44 -23.07 15.46
N ALA A 726 11.55 -22.37 15.68
CA ALA A 726 11.60 -20.92 15.65
C ALA A 726 11.02 -20.36 14.32
N PRO A 727 10.31 -19.21 14.34
CA PRO A 727 9.99 -18.43 15.53
C PRO A 727 8.99 -19.15 16.44
N PHE A 728 9.30 -19.23 17.73
CA PHE A 728 8.50 -19.99 18.69
C PHE A 728 7.18 -19.29 18.99
N ALA A 729 7.14 -17.95 18.99
CA ALA A 729 5.88 -17.20 19.01
C ALA A 729 5.31 -17.03 17.59
N GLU A 730 4.00 -16.84 17.48
CA GLU A 730 3.30 -16.64 16.21
C GLU A 730 3.42 -15.18 15.76
N GLN A 731 3.94 -14.92 14.57
CA GLN A 731 4.23 -13.55 14.10
C GLN A 731 3.28 -13.03 13.01
N ARG A 732 2.29 -13.83 12.60
CA ARG A 732 1.33 -13.47 11.53
C ARG A 732 -0.07 -13.30 12.08
N THR A 733 -0.54 -14.27 12.86
CA THR A 733 -1.83 -14.16 13.54
C THR A 733 -1.62 -13.44 14.86
N VAL A 734 -1.65 -12.11 14.82
CA VAL A 734 -1.33 -11.23 15.95
C VAL A 734 -2.48 -10.22 16.13
N HIS A 735 -2.87 -9.94 17.38
CA HIS A 735 -3.91 -8.96 17.69
C HIS A 735 -3.31 -7.56 17.75
N SER A 736 -2.21 -7.42 18.50
CA SER A 736 -1.43 -6.19 18.60
C SER A 736 0.06 -6.51 18.77
N GLY A 737 0.95 -5.57 18.46
CA GLY A 737 2.39 -5.85 18.51
C GLY A 737 2.89 -6.68 17.32
N MET A 738 3.85 -7.56 17.56
CA MET A 738 4.50 -8.40 16.56
C MET A 738 4.22 -9.88 16.70
N GLN A 739 3.81 -10.34 17.89
CA GLN A 739 3.67 -11.77 18.12
C GLN A 739 2.59 -12.12 19.13
N SER A 740 1.95 -13.26 18.92
CA SER A 740 0.98 -13.84 19.85
C SER A 740 1.44 -15.23 20.31
N MET A 741 0.79 -15.78 21.33
CA MET A 741 1.03 -17.13 21.79
C MET A 741 0.23 -18.14 20.97
N PRO A 742 0.86 -19.03 20.18
CA PRO A 742 0.18 -20.22 19.69
C PRO A 742 0.08 -21.25 20.82
N LEU A 743 -1.12 -21.78 21.03
CA LEU A 743 -1.42 -22.84 21.98
C LEU A 743 -2.14 -23.98 21.26
N ASP A 744 -1.44 -25.11 21.11
CA ASP A 744 -2.06 -26.36 20.69
C ASP A 744 -2.74 -27.04 21.88
N TYR A 745 -3.85 -27.71 21.58
CA TYR A 745 -4.51 -28.63 22.51
C TYR A 745 -4.77 -29.97 21.83
N ASP A 746 -4.51 -31.07 22.54
CA ASP A 746 -4.86 -32.44 22.14
C ASP A 746 -5.64 -33.11 23.28
N ASN A 747 -6.96 -32.97 23.24
CA ASN A 747 -7.87 -33.62 24.20
C ASN A 747 -8.38 -34.96 23.68
N ALA A 748 -7.88 -35.46 22.53
CA ALA A 748 -8.23 -36.78 22.02
C ALA A 748 -7.50 -37.92 22.77
N LYS A 749 -6.44 -37.58 23.51
CA LYS A 749 -5.63 -38.52 24.30
C LYS A 749 -5.69 -38.20 25.79
N SER A 750 -5.49 -39.22 26.61
CA SER A 750 -5.38 -39.05 28.08
C SER A 750 -4.24 -38.06 28.40
N PRO A 751 -4.47 -37.07 29.30
CA PRO A 751 -5.55 -36.99 30.28
C PRO A 751 -6.82 -36.26 29.80
N PHE A 752 -7.01 -36.04 28.50
CA PHE A 752 -8.21 -35.43 27.87
C PHE A 752 -8.51 -33.98 28.30
N PHE A 753 -7.47 -33.24 28.65
CA PHE A 753 -7.51 -31.78 28.78
C PHE A 753 -6.14 -31.21 28.42
N SER A 754 -6.11 -29.95 28.03
CA SER A 754 -4.91 -29.21 27.67
C SER A 754 -4.86 -27.93 28.50
N GLU A 755 -3.74 -27.65 29.16
CA GLU A 755 -3.59 -26.48 30.04
C GLU A 755 -2.14 -25.97 30.01
N THR A 756 -1.94 -24.68 29.86
CA THR A 756 -0.65 -24.02 30.10
C THR A 756 -0.74 -23.16 31.36
N GLU A 757 0.38 -23.03 32.08
CA GLU A 757 0.49 -22.19 33.27
C GLU A 757 1.61 -21.16 33.18
N ARG A 758 1.34 -19.96 33.69
CA ARG A 758 2.36 -18.95 33.98
C ARG A 758 2.43 -18.69 35.47
N THR A 759 3.65 -18.60 36.01
CA THR A 759 3.90 -18.35 37.43
C THR A 759 4.70 -17.07 37.61
N TRP A 760 4.21 -16.15 38.44
CA TRP A 760 4.98 -14.96 38.81
C TRP A 760 5.89 -15.25 40.01
N THR A 761 7.15 -14.82 39.95
CA THR A 761 8.10 -14.96 41.08
C THR A 761 7.60 -14.21 42.32
N THR A 762 7.11 -12.99 42.13
CA THR A 762 6.42 -12.19 43.16
C THR A 762 4.92 -12.15 42.85
N PRO A 763 4.03 -12.47 43.81
CA PRO A 763 2.58 -12.36 43.60
C PRO A 763 2.18 -10.97 43.09
N GLN A 764 1.31 -10.93 42.10
CA GLN A 764 0.81 -9.72 41.46
C GLN A 764 -0.47 -9.23 42.15
N ASP A 765 -0.61 -7.91 42.26
CA ASP A 765 -1.86 -7.27 42.66
C ASP A 765 -2.63 -6.86 41.40
N TRP A 766 -3.69 -7.60 41.08
CA TRP A 766 -4.55 -7.33 39.92
C TRP A 766 -5.65 -6.32 40.22
N THR A 767 -5.60 -5.63 41.36
CA THR A 767 -6.56 -4.58 41.75
C THR A 767 -5.93 -3.18 41.76
N VAL A 768 -4.65 -3.08 41.34
CA VAL A 768 -3.90 -1.83 41.30
C VAL A 768 -4.61 -0.78 40.45
N LYS A 769 -4.61 0.47 40.91
CA LYS A 769 -5.19 1.62 40.18
C LYS A 769 -6.67 1.42 39.76
N GLY A 770 -7.39 0.53 40.45
CA GLY A 770 -8.82 0.31 40.26
C GLY A 770 -9.21 -0.51 39.03
N VAL A 771 -8.28 -1.27 38.45
CA VAL A 771 -8.62 -2.27 37.42
C VAL A 771 -9.34 -3.46 38.07
N ASP A 772 -10.31 -4.05 37.36
CA ASP A 772 -11.18 -5.09 37.92
C ASP A 772 -11.64 -6.17 36.93
N THR A 773 -11.18 -6.10 35.68
CA THR A 773 -11.63 -6.97 34.59
C THR A 773 -10.43 -7.55 33.87
N LEU A 774 -10.20 -8.85 34.03
CA LEU A 774 -9.21 -9.58 33.22
C LEU A 774 -9.72 -9.67 31.78
N THR A 775 -8.89 -9.29 30.83
CA THR A 775 -9.17 -9.32 29.40
C THR A 775 -8.05 -10.08 28.69
N LEU A 776 -8.42 -10.90 27.71
CA LEU A 776 -7.49 -11.56 26.79
C LEU A 776 -8.15 -11.69 25.41
N TYR A 777 -7.35 -11.74 24.35
CA TYR A 777 -7.83 -11.91 22.99
C TYR A 777 -7.52 -13.31 22.51
N VAL A 778 -8.51 -13.95 21.87
CA VAL A 778 -8.41 -15.34 21.40
C VAL A 778 -8.79 -15.41 19.93
N TYR A 779 -7.99 -16.14 19.16
CA TYR A 779 -8.23 -16.44 17.75
C TYR A 779 -8.27 -17.96 17.55
N GLY A 780 -9.39 -18.48 17.03
CA GLY A 780 -9.59 -19.88 16.70
C GLY A 780 -9.33 -20.21 15.22
N GLN A 781 -9.44 -21.49 14.86
CA GLN A 781 -9.30 -21.95 13.47
C GLN A 781 -10.49 -22.81 13.07
N THR A 782 -10.96 -22.70 11.83
CA THR A 782 -12.12 -23.49 11.34
C THR A 782 -11.88 -25.00 11.40
N ALA A 783 -10.62 -25.46 11.35
CA ALA A 783 -10.25 -26.86 11.46
C ALA A 783 -10.23 -27.40 12.91
N ASN A 784 -10.38 -26.53 13.91
CA ASN A 784 -10.32 -26.91 15.31
C ASN A 784 -11.52 -27.76 15.72
N ALA A 785 -11.29 -28.76 16.56
CA ALA A 785 -12.38 -29.44 17.25
C ALA A 785 -12.95 -28.54 18.37
N ALA A 786 -14.27 -28.37 18.39
CA ALA A 786 -14.93 -27.59 19.44
C ALA A 786 -14.77 -28.24 20.83
N ASP A 787 -14.52 -27.42 21.85
CA ASP A 787 -14.38 -27.79 23.26
C ASP A 787 -14.47 -26.52 24.13
N LYS A 788 -14.39 -26.66 25.45
CA LYS A 788 -14.52 -25.55 26.41
C LYS A 788 -13.17 -24.86 26.65
N LEU A 789 -13.05 -23.61 26.23
CA LEU A 789 -11.94 -22.75 26.65
C LEU A 789 -12.18 -22.26 28.09
N TYR A 790 -11.16 -22.28 28.94
CA TYR A 790 -11.23 -21.75 30.30
C TYR A 790 -9.96 -21.02 30.71
N VAL A 791 -10.10 -20.07 31.63
CA VAL A 791 -9.00 -19.45 32.39
C VAL A 791 -9.13 -19.89 33.85
N ALA A 792 -8.02 -20.21 34.49
CA ALA A 792 -7.99 -20.34 35.95
C ALA A 792 -6.92 -19.43 36.56
N VAL A 793 -7.17 -18.96 37.77
CA VAL A 793 -6.26 -18.07 38.51
C VAL A 793 -6.04 -18.66 39.90
N GLU A 794 -4.80 -18.65 40.36
CA GLU A 794 -4.40 -19.13 41.68
C GLU A 794 -3.69 -18.02 42.48
N ASP A 795 -4.12 -17.79 43.72
CA ASP A 795 -3.48 -16.84 44.60
C ASP A 795 -2.26 -17.42 45.34
N ALA A 796 -1.50 -16.57 46.01
CA ALA A 796 -0.31 -16.96 46.77
C ALA A 796 -0.59 -17.92 47.95
N THR A 797 -1.86 -18.20 48.27
CA THR A 797 -2.27 -19.19 49.28
C THR A 797 -2.68 -20.54 48.67
N GLY A 798 -2.61 -20.67 47.34
CA GLY A 798 -2.99 -21.88 46.61
C GLY A 798 -4.49 -22.01 46.35
N ARG A 799 -5.28 -20.96 46.59
CA ARG A 799 -6.71 -20.97 46.22
C ARG A 799 -6.84 -20.71 44.72
N ARG A 800 -7.61 -21.55 44.03
CA ARG A 800 -7.79 -21.50 42.59
C ARG A 800 -9.28 -21.35 42.21
N ALA A 801 -9.57 -20.47 41.26
CA ALA A 801 -10.88 -20.34 40.63
C ALA A 801 -10.75 -20.48 39.11
N THR A 802 -11.79 -21.02 38.47
CA THR A 802 -11.83 -21.28 37.02
C THR A 802 -13.08 -20.64 36.41
N VAL A 803 -12.90 -19.95 35.28
CA VAL A 803 -13.98 -19.36 34.48
C VAL A 803 -13.93 -19.96 33.09
N VAL A 804 -15.07 -20.45 32.60
CA VAL A 804 -15.22 -21.08 31.28
C VAL A 804 -15.79 -20.05 30.31
N HIS A 805 -15.27 -19.98 29.09
CA HIS A 805 -15.79 -19.14 28.03
C HIS A 805 -17.22 -19.58 27.68
N LEU A 806 -18.15 -18.63 27.58
CA LEU A 806 -19.58 -18.94 27.39
C LEU A 806 -19.90 -19.43 25.98
N ASP A 807 -19.17 -18.94 24.98
CA ASP A 807 -19.31 -19.37 23.59
C ASP A 807 -18.34 -20.51 23.25
N PRO A 808 -18.83 -21.74 22.99
CA PRO A 808 -17.98 -22.87 22.59
C PRO A 808 -17.40 -22.70 21.17
N ALA A 809 -17.93 -21.79 20.35
CA ALA A 809 -17.41 -21.52 19.01
C ALA A 809 -16.14 -20.66 19.01
N VAL A 810 -15.69 -20.16 20.18
CA VAL A 810 -14.46 -19.34 20.28
C VAL A 810 -13.24 -20.06 19.72
N LEU A 811 -13.16 -21.39 19.87
CA LEU A 811 -12.06 -22.19 19.34
C LEU A 811 -12.09 -22.31 17.81
N THR A 812 -13.23 -22.11 17.17
CA THR A 812 -13.38 -22.22 15.70
C THR A 812 -13.49 -20.87 15.00
N THR A 813 -13.49 -19.78 15.75
CA THR A 813 -13.71 -18.42 15.25
C THR A 813 -12.42 -17.82 14.70
N THR A 814 -12.34 -17.63 13.38
CA THR A 814 -11.17 -17.07 12.68
C THR A 814 -11.11 -15.54 12.70
N ARG A 815 -11.39 -14.96 13.87
CA ARG A 815 -11.20 -13.53 14.16
C ARG A 815 -10.85 -13.37 15.64
N TRP A 816 -10.15 -12.30 15.97
CA TRP A 816 -9.85 -11.96 17.35
C TRP A 816 -11.14 -11.71 18.13
N THR A 817 -11.32 -12.47 19.20
CA THR A 817 -12.44 -12.38 20.12
C THR A 817 -11.92 -11.91 21.46
N GLU A 818 -12.37 -10.73 21.89
CA GLU A 818 -12.07 -10.20 23.21
C GLU A 818 -12.88 -10.99 24.25
N TRP A 819 -12.19 -11.55 25.25
CA TRP A 819 -12.82 -12.22 26.38
C TRP A 819 -12.60 -11.44 27.66
N LYS A 820 -13.69 -10.92 28.23
CA LYS A 820 -13.71 -10.19 29.50
C LYS A 820 -14.18 -11.07 30.64
N ILE A 821 -13.41 -11.09 31.72
CA ILE A 821 -13.63 -11.87 32.93
C ILE A 821 -13.57 -10.89 34.11
N PRO A 822 -14.72 -10.50 34.70
CA PRO A 822 -14.73 -9.71 35.92
C PRO A 822 -13.97 -10.45 37.02
N LEU A 823 -13.05 -9.79 37.72
CA LEU A 823 -12.29 -10.42 38.81
C LEU A 823 -13.21 -10.93 39.93
N SER A 824 -14.41 -10.35 40.08
CA SER A 824 -15.44 -10.83 40.99
C SER A 824 -15.96 -12.25 40.67
N SER A 825 -15.79 -12.73 39.43
CA SER A 825 -16.16 -14.09 39.02
C SER A 825 -15.15 -15.15 39.48
N LEU A 826 -13.93 -14.75 39.86
CA LEU A 826 -12.88 -15.63 40.39
C LEU A 826 -13.08 -15.88 41.90
N THR A 827 -14.24 -16.43 42.26
CA THR A 827 -14.65 -16.58 43.66
C THR A 827 -13.65 -17.39 44.49
N GLY A 828 -13.26 -16.86 45.64
CA GLY A 828 -12.32 -17.53 46.56
C GLY A 828 -10.84 -17.26 46.29
N VAL A 829 -10.50 -16.61 45.18
CA VAL A 829 -9.12 -16.16 44.88
C VAL A 829 -8.93 -14.74 45.39
N ASN A 830 -7.81 -14.46 46.06
CA ASN A 830 -7.42 -13.08 46.35
C ASN A 830 -6.72 -12.45 45.14
N ALA A 831 -7.47 -11.65 44.36
CA ALA A 831 -6.96 -10.98 43.17
C ALA A 831 -5.82 -9.96 43.45
N ALA A 832 -5.63 -9.52 44.70
CA ALA A 832 -4.51 -8.67 45.08
C ALA A 832 -3.19 -9.45 45.32
N ARG A 833 -3.22 -10.79 45.21
CA ARG A 833 -2.07 -11.67 45.49
C ARG A 833 -2.00 -12.85 44.51
N VAL A 834 -2.27 -12.62 43.23
CA VAL A 834 -2.26 -13.67 42.20
C VAL A 834 -0.84 -14.20 42.01
N LYS A 835 -0.68 -15.52 42.05
CA LYS A 835 0.61 -16.21 41.92
C LYS A 835 0.73 -16.97 40.60
N LYS A 836 -0.37 -17.54 40.11
CA LYS A 836 -0.40 -18.27 38.83
C LYS A 836 -1.66 -17.96 38.03
N MET A 837 -1.52 -18.07 36.71
CA MET A 837 -2.61 -18.04 35.74
C MET A 837 -2.50 -19.28 34.86
N TYR A 838 -3.66 -19.79 34.47
CA TYR A 838 -3.82 -20.95 33.60
C TYR A 838 -4.70 -20.59 32.43
N LEU A 839 -4.35 -21.09 31.24
CA LEU A 839 -5.22 -21.11 30.08
C LEU A 839 -5.36 -22.55 29.60
N GLY A 840 -6.59 -23.02 29.42
CA GLY A 840 -6.80 -24.41 29.03
C GLY A 840 -8.04 -24.65 28.20
N VAL A 841 -8.05 -25.81 27.55
CA VAL A 841 -9.13 -26.32 26.72
C VAL A 841 -9.58 -27.68 27.29
N GLY A 842 -10.87 -27.87 27.47
CA GLY A 842 -11.47 -29.06 28.08
C GLY A 842 -11.84 -28.84 29.55
N SER A 843 -11.59 -29.84 30.40
CA SER A 843 -11.88 -29.75 31.84
C SER A 843 -10.87 -30.53 32.66
N ARG A 844 -10.10 -29.84 33.51
CA ARG A 844 -9.13 -30.48 34.42
C ARG A 844 -9.78 -31.32 35.52
N THR A 845 -10.94 -30.90 36.03
CA THR A 845 -11.64 -31.57 37.14
C THR A 845 -12.60 -32.66 36.68
N SER A 846 -12.96 -32.67 35.40
CA SER A 846 -13.84 -33.68 34.81
C SER A 846 -13.45 -33.92 33.34
N PRO A 847 -12.25 -34.47 33.10
CA PRO A 847 -11.74 -34.66 31.75
C PRO A 847 -12.56 -35.71 30.99
N VAL A 848 -12.91 -35.40 29.74
CA VAL A 848 -13.63 -36.28 28.83
C VAL A 848 -12.95 -36.23 27.46
N PRO A 849 -12.89 -37.34 26.70
CA PRO A 849 -12.31 -37.33 25.36
C PRO A 849 -12.94 -36.25 24.48
N GLY A 850 -12.09 -35.40 23.93
CA GLY A 850 -12.44 -34.31 23.01
C GLY A 850 -11.70 -34.45 21.69
N GLY A 851 -11.41 -33.32 21.04
CA GLY A 851 -10.57 -33.27 19.85
C GLY A 851 -9.30 -32.46 20.06
N ALA A 852 -8.66 -32.09 18.95
CA ALA A 852 -7.43 -31.31 18.94
C ALA A 852 -7.57 -30.06 18.06
N GLY A 853 -6.70 -29.09 18.28
CA GLY A 853 -6.67 -27.85 17.50
C GLY A 853 -5.59 -26.89 17.99
N ARG A 854 -5.56 -25.71 17.39
CA ARG A 854 -4.65 -24.60 17.74
C ARG A 854 -5.42 -23.32 17.90
N ILE A 855 -5.20 -22.62 19.01
CA ILE A 855 -5.64 -21.23 19.17
C ILE A 855 -4.45 -20.29 19.27
N PHE A 856 -4.69 -19.01 19.01
CA PHE A 856 -3.74 -17.94 19.30
C PHE A 856 -4.31 -17.05 20.39
N VAL A 857 -3.44 -16.63 21.31
CA VAL A 857 -3.80 -15.81 22.46
C VAL A 857 -2.89 -14.60 22.49
N ASP A 858 -3.50 -13.45 22.72
CA ASP A 858 -2.78 -12.18 22.72
C ASP A 858 -3.33 -11.21 23.77
N ASP A 859 -2.53 -10.20 24.12
CA ASP A 859 -2.88 -9.07 25.00
C ASP A 859 -3.62 -9.48 26.29
N ILE A 860 -2.94 -10.21 27.18
CA ILE A 860 -3.49 -10.56 28.50
C ILE A 860 -3.28 -9.38 29.46
N ARG A 861 -4.39 -8.80 29.94
CA ARG A 861 -4.38 -7.56 30.71
C ARG A 861 -5.50 -7.50 31.74
N VAL A 862 -5.38 -6.63 32.74
CA VAL A 862 -6.47 -6.29 33.66
C VAL A 862 -6.83 -4.83 33.47
N THR A 863 -8.02 -4.59 32.94
CA THR A 863 -8.52 -3.27 32.57
C THR A 863 -9.49 -2.72 33.61
N LYS A 864 -9.77 -1.42 33.53
CA LYS A 864 -10.92 -0.81 34.19
C LYS A 864 -12.23 -1.35 33.58
N PRO A 865 -13.35 -1.31 34.33
CA PRO A 865 -14.65 -1.79 33.87
C PRO A 865 -15.23 -0.98 32.71
#